data_AF-A0A955UVF1-F1
#
_entry.id   AF-A0A955UVF1-F1
#
_cell.length_a   1.000
_cell.length_b   1.000
_cell.length_c   1.000
_cell.angle_alpha   90.00
_cell.angle_beta   90.00
_cell.angle_gamma   90.00
#
_symmetry.space_group_name_H-M   'P 1'
#
loop_
_entity.id
_entity.type
_entity.pdbx_description
1 polymer ?
#
loop_
_entity_poly.entity_id
_entity_poly.type
_entity_poly.pdbx_seq_one_letter_code
_entity_poly.pdbx_strand_id
1 'polypeptide(L)'
;MRDLKTLKLTVGIAPRRDLEPAALERLGTLAFDLSQVFHGATSCGWKRDASPVLALRALLRAAAFESFRTHWDWWVLSTDEETISLRRIAALVERADADGVDAVASGGGAGGRGFDLAIVRSHCVRALLDAGPADDAFGALDEERPDAAFLARLAGLGFKVDRDDAASTLADPDRSPLQPARLPLDVHFFPSMQTGTRDVASLSEIATPLRVAVRVLRTLAGGGRIAVYGAGQIAEEIVPLLGDRVAFALDRNTELHKKPFHGVDVLAPEAVVDRVDEIEAVLITALGREPEVTTTLLDLLGDRARDVRILSLDGAQAGAHAPADEATRVRFTSAEEAEAIAEGDAFQPARLDPSLVPEARPDTTTERTITKRAVLYTGFPCNIRCIFCYYTYVMDGAKWNPLEQCIADADLYRHHYGNDAVDITGGEPTAYPHIAALVEHCATIGLRPTLITNMRMLAKLEHAQKLKDAGAYDFLCSVHALGRAYDFIAQTRNGWEKLTRGLTNINRLGMPWRTNCTLTLRNMRQLRKIAEFAFLNGSRAINFINYNPFYEWQTKMDIDFQARHTEVAPHLVEALDYCDEVGLEANVRYFPLCMMKGHEDKAYNYGQLSYDHHEWDYNSWYSDRVNNPSAKYPAWLPGLECDEHALHEFQARRTREDSYAACTSCSTCAVRSVCDGFTKQYAERFGTAEATPYAGESVSEITHFIRGQRKVVDR
;
A
#
# COMPACT_ATOMS: atom_id res chain seq x y z
N MET A 1 -19.35 10.91 26.17
CA MET A 1 -17.91 10.63 26.43
C MET A 1 -17.47 9.24 25.96
N ARG A 2 -17.80 8.11 26.62
CA ARG A 2 -17.40 6.77 26.11
C ARG A 2 -17.95 6.51 24.70
N ASP A 3 -19.21 6.86 24.49
CA ASP A 3 -19.94 6.71 23.22
C ASP A 3 -19.45 7.71 22.14
N LEU A 4 -18.71 8.75 22.54
CA LEU A 4 -18.08 9.68 21.59
C LEU A 4 -16.78 9.10 21.01
N LYS A 5 -16.09 8.19 21.72
CA LYS A 5 -14.86 7.55 21.22
C LYS A 5 -15.10 6.62 20.03
N THR A 6 -16.34 6.17 19.80
CA THR A 6 -16.72 5.45 18.58
C THR A 6 -17.03 6.38 17.41
N LEU A 7 -17.37 7.65 17.69
CA LEU A 7 -17.71 8.63 16.66
C LEU A 7 -16.46 9.22 16.00
N LYS A 8 -16.48 9.25 14.68
CA LYS A 8 -15.44 9.78 13.80
C LYS A 8 -15.86 11.17 13.31
N LEU A 9 -15.07 12.20 13.60
CA LEU A 9 -15.34 13.58 13.14
C LEU A 9 -14.40 14.06 12.03
N THR A 10 -14.90 14.98 11.21
CA THR A 10 -14.07 15.88 10.38
C THR A 10 -14.40 17.34 10.69
N VAL A 11 -13.43 18.13 11.12
CA VAL A 11 -13.63 19.54 11.53
C VAL A 11 -13.01 20.50 10.50
N GLY A 12 -13.82 21.14 9.68
CA GLY A 12 -13.42 22.12 8.67
C GLY A 12 -13.61 23.58 9.11
N ILE A 13 -12.59 24.42 8.89
CA ILE A 13 -12.56 25.82 9.36
C ILE A 13 -12.23 26.78 8.22
N ALA A 14 -13.16 27.69 7.91
CA ALA A 14 -13.07 28.71 6.86
C ALA A 14 -12.93 30.13 7.47
N PRO A 15 -11.77 30.48 8.07
CA PRO A 15 -11.60 31.75 8.75
C PRO A 15 -11.77 32.95 7.80
N ARG A 16 -12.54 33.94 8.23
CA ARG A 16 -12.83 35.17 7.45
C ARG A 16 -11.73 36.24 7.50
N ARG A 17 -10.61 35.97 8.18
CA ARG A 17 -9.47 36.88 8.40
C ARG A 17 -8.16 36.10 8.36
N ASP A 18 -7.04 36.82 8.33
CA ASP A 18 -5.73 36.20 8.47
C ASP A 18 -5.59 35.52 9.84
N LEU A 19 -5.25 34.23 9.82
CA LEU A 19 -4.95 33.47 11.02
C LEU A 19 -3.59 33.90 11.58
N GLU A 20 -3.61 34.60 12.71
CA GLU A 20 -2.41 34.87 13.49
C GLU A 20 -1.72 33.57 13.94
N PRO A 21 -0.40 33.57 14.22
CA PRO A 21 0.31 32.36 14.65
C PRO A 21 -0.32 31.66 15.87
N ALA A 22 -0.86 32.43 16.81
CA ALA A 22 -1.57 31.92 17.98
C ALA A 22 -2.94 31.29 17.65
N ALA A 23 -3.52 31.57 16.48
CA ALA A 23 -4.72 30.90 15.99
C ALA A 23 -4.39 29.50 15.44
N LEU A 24 -3.31 29.38 14.65
CA LEU A 24 -2.80 28.10 14.16
C LEU A 24 -2.43 27.13 15.30
N GLU A 25 -1.86 27.67 16.38
CA GLU A 25 -1.58 26.96 17.64
C GLU A 25 -2.86 26.36 18.28
N ARG A 26 -3.95 27.13 18.33
CA ARG A 26 -5.28 26.66 18.81
C ARG A 26 -5.88 25.58 17.90
N LEU A 27 -5.59 25.60 16.60
CA LEU A 27 -6.09 24.57 15.69
C LEU A 27 -5.35 23.23 15.84
N GLY A 28 -4.03 23.24 15.98
CA GLY A 28 -3.25 22.03 16.25
C GLY A 28 -3.60 21.40 17.60
N THR A 29 -3.82 22.25 18.60
CA THR A 29 -4.42 21.91 19.89
C THR A 29 -5.75 21.19 19.74
N LEU A 30 -6.70 21.82 19.05
CA LEU A 30 -8.05 21.30 18.87
C LEU A 30 -8.02 19.92 18.21
N ALA A 31 -7.16 19.71 17.20
CA ALA A 31 -6.95 18.41 16.57
C ALA A 31 -6.44 17.34 17.55
N PHE A 32 -5.49 17.69 18.44
CA PHE A 32 -5.03 16.80 19.50
C PHE A 32 -6.17 16.42 20.46
N ASP A 33 -6.87 17.41 21.01
CA ASP A 33 -7.94 17.20 21.99
C ASP A 33 -9.13 16.41 21.40
N LEU A 34 -9.48 16.67 20.13
CA LEU A 34 -10.47 15.90 19.38
C LEU A 34 -10.09 14.41 19.31
N SER A 35 -8.81 14.08 19.05
CA SER A 35 -8.34 12.68 19.01
C SER A 35 -8.45 11.95 20.37
N GLN A 36 -8.53 12.69 21.48
CA GLN A 36 -8.65 12.10 22.83
C GLN A 36 -10.11 11.82 23.22
N VAL A 37 -11.05 12.64 22.75
CA VAL A 37 -12.49 12.55 23.06
C VAL A 37 -13.25 11.69 22.05
N PHE A 38 -12.91 11.83 20.77
CA PHE A 38 -13.53 11.13 19.65
C PHE A 38 -12.66 9.97 19.17
N HIS A 39 -13.08 9.27 18.11
CA HIS A 39 -12.28 8.20 17.49
C HIS A 39 -10.93 8.76 17.02
N GLY A 40 -9.82 8.04 17.26
CA GLY A 40 -8.45 8.47 16.93
C GLY A 40 -8.14 8.63 15.44
N ALA A 41 -9.13 8.44 14.57
CA ALA A 41 -9.03 8.81 13.15
C ALA A 41 -9.35 10.29 12.92
N THR A 42 -10.13 10.92 13.83
CA THR A 42 -10.72 12.26 13.70
C THR A 42 -9.75 13.26 13.11
N SER A 43 -10.19 13.92 12.03
CA SER A 43 -9.41 14.91 11.30
C SER A 43 -9.93 16.32 11.57
N CYS A 44 -9.02 17.29 11.51
CA CYS A 44 -9.36 18.70 11.47
C CYS A 44 -8.62 19.33 10.29
N GLY A 45 -9.15 20.40 9.72
CA GLY A 45 -8.41 21.19 8.75
C GLY A 45 -9.04 22.54 8.44
N TRP A 46 -8.27 23.38 7.76
CA TRP A 46 -8.67 24.76 7.46
C TRP A 46 -8.24 25.21 6.06
N LYS A 47 -9.00 26.16 5.50
CA LYS A 47 -8.66 26.85 4.25
C LYS A 47 -8.99 28.33 4.40
N ARG A 48 -7.98 29.18 4.18
CA ARG A 48 -8.17 30.62 3.96
C ARG A 48 -8.40 30.85 2.47
N ASP A 49 -9.36 31.71 2.15
CA ASP A 49 -9.60 32.26 0.82
C ASP A 49 -10.13 33.69 0.98
N ALA A 50 -10.01 34.53 -0.05
CA ALA A 50 -10.60 35.87 -0.06
C ALA A 50 -12.14 35.81 -0.10
N SER A 51 -12.71 34.73 -0.63
CA SER A 51 -14.13 34.41 -0.56
C SER A 51 -14.37 33.30 0.48
N PRO A 52 -15.12 33.57 1.57
CA PRO A 52 -15.53 32.54 2.53
C PRO A 52 -16.28 31.36 1.86
N VAL A 53 -16.94 31.62 0.73
CA VAL A 53 -17.63 30.61 -0.09
C VAL A 53 -16.64 29.64 -0.72
N LEU A 54 -15.54 30.14 -1.28
CA LEU A 54 -14.48 29.32 -1.87
C LEU A 54 -13.71 28.53 -0.80
N ALA A 55 -13.45 29.15 0.36
CA ALA A 55 -12.90 28.45 1.52
C ALA A 55 -13.81 27.30 1.98
N LEU A 56 -15.11 27.56 2.15
CA LEU A 56 -16.08 26.54 2.56
C LEU A 56 -16.25 25.44 1.49
N ARG A 57 -16.30 25.80 0.20
CA ARG A 57 -16.34 24.85 -0.93
C ARG A 57 -15.12 23.94 -0.95
N ALA A 58 -13.91 24.48 -0.76
CA ALA A 58 -12.69 23.70 -0.69
C ALA A 58 -12.70 22.73 0.51
N LEU A 59 -13.16 23.18 1.68
CA LEU A 59 -13.31 22.31 2.85
C LEU A 59 -14.37 21.23 2.66
N LEU A 60 -15.51 21.56 2.03
CA LEU A 60 -16.59 20.61 1.77
C LEU A 60 -16.16 19.54 0.74
N ARG A 61 -15.49 19.94 -0.36
CA ARG A 61 -14.85 19.02 -1.30
C ARG A 61 -13.86 18.12 -0.58
N ALA A 62 -12.92 18.71 0.14
CA ALA A 62 -11.84 17.97 0.76
C ALA A 62 -12.35 17.06 1.89
N ALA A 63 -13.37 17.43 2.65
CA ALA A 63 -14.01 16.52 3.59
C ALA A 63 -14.88 15.44 2.91
N ALA A 64 -15.39 15.65 1.69
CA ALA A 64 -16.10 14.62 0.93
C ALA A 64 -15.15 13.53 0.43
N PHE A 65 -14.02 13.99 -0.13
CA PHE A 65 -12.83 13.18 -0.32
C PHE A 65 -12.47 12.42 0.97
N GLU A 66 -12.45 13.08 2.13
CA GLU A 66 -12.13 12.39 3.40
C GLU A 66 -13.19 11.38 3.84
N SER A 67 -14.47 11.63 3.61
CA SER A 67 -15.57 10.73 3.99
C SER A 67 -15.56 9.43 3.20
N PHE A 68 -15.07 9.45 1.96
CA PHE A 68 -15.21 8.35 1.01
C PHE A 68 -14.82 6.96 1.58
N ARG A 69 -13.63 6.81 2.20
CA ARG A 69 -13.17 5.52 2.76
C ARG A 69 -13.51 5.29 4.24
N THR A 70 -13.51 6.33 5.06
CA THR A 70 -13.49 6.18 6.53
C THR A 70 -14.86 6.07 7.17
N HIS A 71 -15.90 6.50 6.46
CA HIS A 71 -17.26 6.69 6.97
C HIS A 71 -17.26 7.52 8.26
N TRP A 72 -16.79 8.78 8.19
CA TRP A 72 -17.02 9.77 9.27
C TRP A 72 -18.50 9.80 9.66
N ASP A 73 -18.81 10.03 10.92
CA ASP A 73 -20.20 10.15 11.39
C ASP A 73 -20.69 11.57 11.17
N TRP A 74 -19.89 12.55 11.61
CA TRP A 74 -20.23 13.96 11.63
C TRP A 74 -19.13 14.85 11.07
N TRP A 75 -19.56 15.91 10.39
CA TRP A 75 -18.71 16.99 9.91
C TRP A 75 -19.03 18.24 10.71
N VAL A 76 -18.01 18.87 11.26
CA VAL A 76 -18.11 20.16 11.96
C VAL A 76 -17.59 21.23 11.02
N LEU A 77 -18.36 22.29 10.79
CA LEU A 77 -18.00 23.40 9.92
C LEU A 77 -18.06 24.70 10.71
N SER A 78 -17.05 25.55 10.58
CA SER A 78 -17.06 26.90 11.16
C SER A 78 -16.46 27.93 10.20
N THR A 79 -16.87 29.19 10.35
CA THR A 79 -16.29 30.34 9.66
C THR A 79 -15.36 31.19 10.54
N ASP A 80 -15.08 30.74 11.78
CA ASP A 80 -14.27 31.46 12.78
C ASP A 80 -13.63 30.46 13.76
N GLU A 81 -12.30 30.47 13.92
CA GLU A 81 -11.60 29.56 14.83
C GLU A 81 -11.94 29.77 16.31
N GLU A 82 -12.44 30.94 16.72
CA GLU A 82 -12.83 31.20 18.12
C GLU A 82 -14.15 30.50 18.51
N THR A 83 -14.95 30.07 17.54
CA THR A 83 -16.27 29.48 17.79
C THR A 83 -16.23 27.97 18.06
N ILE A 84 -15.15 27.29 17.69
CA ILE A 84 -15.02 25.83 17.85
C ILE A 84 -14.42 25.48 19.21
N SER A 85 -15.17 24.72 20.01
CA SER A 85 -14.63 23.99 21.16
C SER A 85 -15.23 22.61 21.28
N LEU A 86 -14.50 21.69 21.94
CA LEU A 86 -14.96 20.31 22.18
C LEU A 86 -16.35 20.25 22.82
N ARG A 87 -16.63 21.14 23.79
CA ARG A 87 -17.90 21.19 24.51
C ARG A 87 -19.05 21.53 23.57
N ARG A 88 -18.87 22.52 22.68
CA ARG A 88 -19.86 22.90 21.67
C ARG A 88 -20.10 21.80 20.64
N ILE A 89 -19.03 21.17 20.13
CA ILE A 89 -19.13 20.05 19.19
C ILE A 89 -19.91 18.89 19.80
N ALA A 90 -19.53 18.44 21.01
CA ALA A 90 -20.19 17.33 21.69
C ALA A 90 -21.66 17.62 21.97
N ALA A 91 -22.00 18.82 22.47
CA ALA A 91 -23.37 19.21 22.76
C ALA A 91 -24.26 19.26 21.50
N LEU A 92 -23.73 19.76 20.37
CA LEU A 92 -24.46 19.73 19.10
C LEU A 92 -24.69 18.29 18.63
N VAL A 93 -23.67 17.43 18.69
CA VAL A 93 -23.77 16.02 18.26
C VAL A 93 -24.78 15.24 19.11
N GLU A 94 -24.67 15.35 20.45
CA GLU A 94 -25.59 14.70 21.38
C GLU A 94 -27.04 15.16 21.16
N ARG A 95 -27.28 16.45 20.87
CA ARG A 95 -28.61 16.92 20.47
C ARG A 95 -29.04 16.39 19.11
N ALA A 96 -28.18 16.40 18.11
CA ALA A 96 -28.55 16.00 16.76
C ALA A 96 -28.92 14.51 16.65
N ASP A 97 -28.31 13.67 17.48
CA ASP A 97 -28.76 12.28 17.71
C ASP A 97 -30.07 12.21 18.51
N ALA A 98 -30.26 13.02 19.56
CA ALA A 98 -31.48 13.03 20.37
C ALA A 98 -32.74 13.50 19.62
N ASP A 99 -32.62 14.58 18.83
CA ASP A 99 -33.70 15.15 18.01
C ASP A 99 -33.89 14.37 16.69
N GLY A 100 -32.98 13.43 16.38
CA GLY A 100 -33.03 12.59 15.18
C GLY A 100 -32.94 13.41 13.89
N VAL A 101 -32.04 14.39 13.88
CA VAL A 101 -31.77 15.33 12.78
C VAL A 101 -30.44 15.04 12.09
N ASP A 102 -30.30 15.57 10.88
CA ASP A 102 -29.22 15.27 9.94
C ASP A 102 -28.18 16.40 9.89
N ALA A 103 -28.58 17.63 10.18
CA ALA A 103 -27.70 18.76 10.40
C ALA A 103 -28.25 19.69 11.48
N VAL A 104 -27.35 20.26 12.30
CA VAL A 104 -27.68 21.29 13.30
C VAL A 104 -26.66 22.42 13.17
N ALA A 105 -27.14 23.66 13.08
CA ALA A 105 -26.27 24.83 13.02
C ALA A 105 -26.57 25.83 14.13
N SER A 106 -25.56 26.30 14.85
CA SER A 106 -25.69 27.38 15.83
C SER A 106 -25.35 28.75 15.27
N GLY A 107 -25.88 29.77 15.93
CA GLY A 107 -25.50 31.16 15.70
C GLY A 107 -26.43 31.90 14.73
N GLY A 108 -26.84 33.09 15.17
CA GLY A 108 -27.86 33.89 14.49
C GLY A 108 -28.04 35.26 15.15
N GLY A 109 -27.02 36.11 15.10
CA GLY A 109 -27.15 37.50 15.56
C GLY A 109 -28.16 38.28 14.70
N ALA A 110 -29.02 39.08 15.33
CA ALA A 110 -30.04 39.88 14.65
C ALA A 110 -29.44 40.73 13.51
N GLY A 111 -29.70 40.33 12.27
CA GLY A 111 -29.02 40.88 11.08
C GLY A 111 -28.79 39.91 9.92
N GLY A 112 -29.16 38.62 10.05
CA GLY A 112 -29.28 37.70 8.91
C GLY A 112 -27.97 37.15 8.33
N ARG A 113 -26.88 37.19 9.11
CA ARG A 113 -25.60 36.53 8.79
C ARG A 113 -25.67 35.05 9.20
N GLY A 114 -24.89 34.20 8.53
CA GLY A 114 -24.95 32.73 8.63
C GLY A 114 -24.56 32.12 9.98
N PHE A 115 -24.43 30.80 10.01
CA PHE A 115 -24.08 30.06 11.23
C PHE A 115 -22.64 30.33 11.68
N ASP A 116 -22.40 30.25 12.99
CA ASP A 116 -21.05 30.37 13.57
C ASP A 116 -20.35 29.00 13.66
N LEU A 117 -21.15 27.94 13.88
CA LEU A 117 -20.73 26.55 13.92
C LEU A 117 -21.88 25.68 13.39
N ALA A 118 -21.60 24.68 12.57
CA ALA A 118 -22.58 23.68 12.15
C ALA A 118 -22.02 22.27 12.27
N ILE A 119 -22.90 21.30 12.52
CA ILE A 119 -22.62 19.88 12.36
C ILE A 119 -23.56 19.26 11.33
N VAL A 120 -23.05 18.30 10.56
CA VAL A 120 -23.77 17.62 9.46
C VAL A 120 -23.39 16.15 9.45
N ARG A 121 -24.35 15.23 9.31
CA ARG A 121 -24.03 13.80 9.09
C ARG A 121 -23.37 13.62 7.73
N SER A 122 -22.30 12.83 7.67
CA SER A 122 -21.51 12.69 6.42
C SER A 122 -22.30 12.20 5.21
N HIS A 123 -23.34 11.39 5.44
CA HIS A 123 -24.16 10.85 4.36
C HIS A 123 -24.97 11.95 3.63
N CYS A 124 -25.29 13.06 4.31
CA CYS A 124 -25.99 14.20 3.73
C CYS A 124 -25.10 14.95 2.74
N VAL A 125 -23.79 15.06 3.05
CA VAL A 125 -22.83 15.66 2.13
C VAL A 125 -22.59 14.75 0.93
N ARG A 126 -22.52 13.43 1.11
CA ARG A 126 -22.45 12.47 -0.01
C ARG A 126 -23.68 12.58 -0.93
N ALA A 127 -24.88 12.59 -0.36
CA ALA A 127 -26.12 12.72 -1.14
C ALA A 127 -26.24 14.08 -1.87
N LEU A 128 -25.65 15.14 -1.33
CA LEU A 128 -25.54 16.44 -2.00
C LEU A 128 -24.64 16.38 -3.26
N LEU A 129 -23.68 15.45 -3.30
CA LEU A 129 -22.84 15.17 -4.48
C LEU A 129 -23.53 14.22 -5.47
N ASP A 130 -24.23 13.21 -4.98
CA ASP A 130 -24.99 12.28 -5.84
C ASP A 130 -26.14 13.00 -6.58
N ALA A 131 -26.61 14.16 -6.07
CA ALA A 131 -27.74 14.91 -6.60
C ALA A 131 -27.41 15.89 -7.75
N GLY A 132 -26.16 16.02 -8.20
CA GLY A 132 -25.80 16.85 -9.35
C GLY A 132 -24.29 16.97 -9.60
N PRO A 133 -23.86 17.60 -10.72
CA PRO A 133 -22.45 17.91 -10.96
C PRO A 133 -21.84 18.64 -9.76
N ALA A 134 -20.59 18.34 -9.38
CA ALA A 134 -20.02 18.91 -8.15
C ALA A 134 -19.93 20.45 -8.17
N ASP A 135 -19.86 21.04 -9.35
CA ASP A 135 -19.92 22.50 -9.52
C ASP A 135 -21.33 23.07 -9.34
N ASP A 136 -22.40 22.32 -9.60
CA ASP A 136 -23.77 22.71 -9.23
C ASP A 136 -24.05 22.45 -7.74
N ALA A 137 -23.45 21.40 -7.17
CA ALA A 137 -23.58 21.03 -5.76
C ALA A 137 -22.97 22.08 -4.81
N PHE A 138 -21.89 22.75 -5.23
CA PHE A 138 -21.19 23.76 -4.42
C PHE A 138 -21.15 25.18 -5.02
N GLY A 139 -21.37 25.37 -6.32
CA GLY A 139 -21.28 26.66 -7.00
C GLY A 139 -22.55 27.51 -6.93
N ALA A 140 -23.70 26.91 -6.60
CA ALA A 140 -24.97 27.61 -6.39
C ALA A 140 -25.14 28.17 -4.95
N LEU A 141 -24.09 28.16 -4.14
CA LEU A 141 -24.11 28.75 -2.79
C LEU A 141 -24.11 30.28 -2.89
N ASP A 142 -25.14 30.92 -2.30
CA ASP A 142 -25.29 32.38 -2.17
C ASP A 142 -23.97 33.01 -1.69
N GLU A 143 -23.31 33.83 -2.53
CA GLU A 143 -21.98 34.37 -2.19
C GLU A 143 -21.98 35.26 -0.95
N GLU A 144 -23.14 35.86 -0.61
CA GLU A 144 -23.29 36.66 0.60
C GLU A 144 -23.56 35.78 1.84
N ARG A 145 -24.11 34.57 1.66
CA ARG A 145 -24.56 33.67 2.75
C ARG A 145 -24.42 32.18 2.40
N PRO A 146 -23.20 31.67 2.15
CA PRO A 146 -22.98 30.28 1.71
C PRO A 146 -23.50 29.27 2.73
N ASP A 147 -23.27 29.55 4.00
CA ASP A 147 -23.75 28.84 5.19
C ASP A 147 -25.26 28.55 5.13
N ALA A 148 -26.05 29.55 4.74
CA ALA A 148 -27.51 29.43 4.69
C ALA A 148 -28.00 28.68 3.45
N ALA A 149 -27.35 28.88 2.30
CA ALA A 149 -27.66 28.17 1.06
C ALA A 149 -27.35 26.67 1.15
N PHE A 150 -26.24 26.30 1.80
CA PHE A 150 -25.84 24.92 2.04
C PHE A 150 -26.89 24.17 2.88
N LEU A 151 -27.29 24.74 4.03
CA LEU A 151 -28.33 24.17 4.88
C LEU A 151 -29.70 24.07 4.17
N ALA A 152 -30.07 25.09 3.37
CA ALA A 152 -31.29 25.06 2.58
C ALA A 152 -31.25 23.97 1.49
N ARG A 153 -30.08 23.71 0.89
CA ARG A 153 -29.88 22.64 -0.09
C ARG A 153 -30.03 21.26 0.54
N LEU A 154 -29.47 21.03 1.73
CA LEU A 154 -29.68 19.78 2.49
C LEU A 154 -31.17 19.55 2.78
N ALA A 155 -31.88 20.57 3.26
CA ALA A 155 -33.33 20.47 3.48
C ALA A 155 -34.11 20.19 2.18
N GLY A 156 -33.69 20.79 1.05
CA GLY A 156 -34.26 20.53 -0.28
C GLY A 156 -34.02 19.12 -0.81
N LEU A 157 -33.03 18.39 -0.28
CA LEU A 157 -32.79 16.96 -0.55
C LEU A 157 -33.56 16.03 0.40
N GLY A 158 -34.33 16.59 1.34
CA GLY A 158 -35.15 15.84 2.31
C GLY A 158 -34.47 15.55 3.64
N PHE A 159 -33.25 16.06 3.89
CA PHE A 159 -32.58 15.93 5.18
C PHE A 159 -33.19 16.86 6.23
N LYS A 160 -33.24 16.40 7.47
CA LYS A 160 -33.72 17.21 8.60
C LYS A 160 -32.64 18.17 9.07
N VAL A 161 -32.87 19.46 8.85
CA VAL A 161 -31.95 20.52 9.25
C VAL A 161 -32.57 21.37 10.35
N ASP A 162 -31.85 21.55 11.44
CA ASP A 162 -32.26 22.40 12.57
C ASP A 162 -31.31 23.60 12.75
N ARG A 163 -31.83 24.70 13.31
CA ARG A 163 -31.09 25.92 13.60
C ARG A 163 -31.24 26.31 15.08
N ASP A 164 -30.11 26.50 15.71
CA ASP A 164 -29.98 26.75 17.14
C ASP A 164 -29.61 28.22 17.41
N ASP A 165 -30.64 29.02 17.70
CA ASP A 165 -30.47 30.39 18.19
C ASP A 165 -29.99 30.42 19.67
N ALA A 166 -30.11 29.32 20.42
CA ALA A 166 -29.84 29.23 21.86
C ALA A 166 -28.37 28.84 22.20
N ALA A 167 -27.67 28.09 21.35
CA ALA A 167 -26.26 27.74 21.53
C ALA A 167 -25.29 28.94 21.56
N SER A 168 -25.78 30.13 21.23
CA SER A 168 -25.12 31.42 21.49
C SER A 168 -24.80 31.68 22.98
N THR A 169 -25.33 30.86 23.90
CA THR A 169 -25.18 31.01 25.36
C THR A 169 -24.16 30.06 26.02
N LEU A 170 -23.52 29.15 25.28
CA LEU A 170 -22.45 28.28 25.81
C LEU A 170 -21.13 29.05 25.95
N ALA A 171 -21.00 29.84 27.01
CA ALA A 171 -19.75 30.48 27.37
C ALA A 171 -18.69 29.43 27.77
N ASP A 172 -17.53 29.41 27.11
CA ASP A 172 -16.43 28.52 27.45
C ASP A 172 -15.42 29.24 28.37
N PRO A 173 -15.29 28.87 29.66
CA PRO A 173 -14.43 29.59 30.60
C PRO A 173 -12.94 29.24 30.45
N ASP A 174 -12.62 28.08 29.86
CA ASP A 174 -11.29 27.49 29.88
C ASP A 174 -10.47 27.87 28.62
N ARG A 175 -10.15 29.16 28.45
CA ARG A 175 -9.20 29.66 27.44
C ARG A 175 -7.74 29.29 27.78
N SER A 176 -7.45 28.02 28.05
CA SER A 176 -6.11 27.54 28.39
C SER A 176 -5.28 27.27 27.13
N PRO A 177 -4.07 27.85 26.97
CA PRO A 177 -3.26 27.66 25.78
C PRO A 177 -2.56 26.29 25.78
N LEU A 178 -2.60 25.62 24.64
CA LEU A 178 -1.87 24.39 24.33
C LEU A 178 -0.92 24.69 23.16
N GLN A 179 0.29 24.12 23.21
CA GLN A 179 1.48 24.70 22.56
C GLN A 179 1.77 24.23 21.11
N PRO A 180 2.53 25.01 20.31
CA PRO A 180 2.45 24.95 18.85
C PRO A 180 3.47 24.02 18.17
N ALA A 181 3.08 23.53 16.99
CA ALA A 181 3.97 23.02 15.95
C ALA A 181 3.60 23.60 14.57
N ARG A 182 4.58 23.74 13.68
CA ARG A 182 4.45 24.47 12.39
C ARG A 182 3.71 23.68 11.30
N LEU A 183 3.09 24.40 10.36
CA LEU A 183 2.47 23.88 9.12
C LEU A 183 2.93 24.68 7.88
N PRO A 184 3.18 24.06 6.71
CA PRO A 184 3.42 24.72 5.41
C PRO A 184 2.13 24.74 4.54
N LEU A 185 1.96 25.75 3.67
CA LEU A 185 0.68 26.23 3.06
C LEU A 185 -0.12 25.31 2.10
N ASP A 186 -1.44 25.58 2.08
CA ASP A 186 -2.60 24.98 1.39
C ASP A 186 -3.33 23.74 1.99
N VAL A 187 -4.69 23.83 2.00
CA VAL A 187 -5.72 23.03 2.74
C VAL A 187 -5.14 22.04 3.75
N HIS A 188 -4.88 22.52 4.97
CA HIS A 188 -4.23 21.72 5.99
C HIS A 188 -5.18 20.76 6.67
N PHE A 189 -5.26 19.52 6.21
CA PHE A 189 -5.67 18.45 7.13
C PHE A 189 -4.52 18.19 8.09
N PHE A 190 -4.81 18.31 9.39
CA PHE A 190 -3.96 17.69 10.40
C PHE A 190 -3.94 16.19 10.12
N PRO A 191 -2.75 15.57 9.92
CA PRO A 191 -2.68 14.13 9.69
C PRO A 191 -3.31 13.43 10.89
N SER A 192 -4.15 12.44 10.64
CA SER A 192 -4.75 11.65 11.71
C SER A 192 -3.63 11.05 12.56
N MET A 193 -3.58 11.43 13.84
CA MET A 193 -2.68 10.80 14.78
C MET A 193 -3.23 9.40 15.06
N GLN A 194 -2.77 8.43 14.26
CA GLN A 194 -3.05 7.01 14.46
C GLN A 194 -2.47 6.57 15.81
N THR A 195 -3.22 6.81 16.89
CA THR A 195 -3.05 6.12 18.16
C THR A 195 -3.47 4.68 17.93
N GLY A 196 -2.50 3.83 17.59
CA GLY A 196 -2.74 2.43 17.30
C GLY A 196 -3.36 1.72 18.50
N THR A 197 -4.63 1.36 18.38
CA THR A 197 -5.31 0.44 19.30
C THR A 197 -5.89 -0.70 18.48
N ARG A 198 -5.37 -1.91 18.70
CA ARG A 198 -5.96 -3.15 18.18
C ARG A 198 -7.34 -3.30 18.80
N ASP A 199 -8.35 -3.58 17.98
CA ASP A 199 -9.68 -3.94 18.48
C ASP A 199 -9.80 -5.45 18.72
N VAL A 200 -10.70 -5.84 19.61
CA VAL A 200 -10.66 -7.17 20.26
C VAL A 200 -11.25 -8.28 19.38
N ALA A 201 -10.39 -9.23 19.00
CA ALA A 201 -10.64 -10.63 18.62
C ALA A 201 -12.00 -10.98 17.97
N SER A 202 -11.97 -11.37 16.69
CA SER A 202 -13.13 -11.98 16.05
C SER A 202 -13.38 -13.38 16.64
N LEU A 203 -14.63 -13.69 17.00
CA LEU A 203 -15.01 -14.98 17.60
C LEU A 203 -14.73 -16.22 16.72
N SER A 204 -14.39 -16.00 15.44
CA SER A 204 -13.87 -17.02 14.52
C SER A 204 -12.45 -17.50 14.85
N GLU A 205 -11.61 -16.64 15.42
CA GLU A 205 -10.19 -16.95 15.68
C GLU A 205 -10.06 -18.04 16.77
N ILE A 206 -10.79 -17.89 17.88
CA ILE A 206 -10.80 -18.81 19.05
C ILE A 206 -11.07 -20.28 18.70
N ALA A 207 -11.82 -20.56 17.62
CA ALA A 207 -12.18 -21.92 17.25
C ALA A 207 -10.99 -22.78 16.78
N THR A 208 -9.92 -22.16 16.27
CA THR A 208 -8.74 -22.87 15.75
C THR A 208 -7.74 -23.23 16.87
N PRO A 209 -7.28 -22.32 17.74
CA PRO A 209 -6.47 -22.64 18.93
C PRO A 209 -7.10 -23.72 19.79
N LEU A 210 -8.42 -23.66 20.02
CA LEU A 210 -9.11 -24.65 20.85
C LEU A 210 -9.04 -26.07 20.25
N ARG A 211 -9.22 -26.21 18.93
CA ARG A 211 -9.07 -27.49 18.21
C ARG A 211 -7.62 -27.99 18.25
N VAL A 212 -6.66 -27.08 18.10
CA VAL A 212 -5.23 -27.39 18.19
C VAL A 212 -4.87 -27.88 19.59
N ALA A 213 -5.25 -27.16 20.64
CA ALA A 213 -4.99 -27.54 22.03
C ALA A 213 -5.58 -28.93 22.34
N VAL A 214 -6.82 -29.21 21.92
CA VAL A 214 -7.44 -30.54 22.05
C VAL A 214 -6.67 -31.64 21.29
N ARG A 215 -6.13 -31.35 20.10
CA ARG A 215 -5.32 -32.31 19.32
C ARG A 215 -3.99 -32.60 20.03
N VAL A 216 -3.30 -31.55 20.50
CA VAL A 216 -2.04 -31.65 21.25
C VAL A 216 -2.25 -32.45 22.54
N LEU A 217 -3.27 -32.13 23.34
CA LEU A 217 -3.60 -32.87 24.56
C LEU A 217 -3.93 -34.35 24.32
N ARG A 218 -4.56 -34.70 23.18
CA ARG A 218 -4.80 -36.10 22.79
C ARG A 218 -3.52 -36.84 22.40
N THR A 219 -2.57 -36.19 21.75
CA THR A 219 -1.26 -36.78 21.42
C THR A 219 -0.42 -37.02 22.70
N LEU A 220 -0.58 -36.17 23.72
CA LEU A 220 0.18 -36.19 24.98
C LEU A 220 -0.50 -37.01 26.10
N ALA A 221 -1.21 -38.10 25.74
CA ALA A 221 -2.07 -38.84 26.67
C ALA A 221 -1.38 -39.40 27.94
N GLY A 222 -0.04 -39.49 27.98
CA GLY A 222 0.75 -39.89 29.15
C GLY A 222 0.93 -38.80 30.21
N GLY A 223 0.61 -37.54 29.89
CA GLY A 223 0.69 -36.43 30.84
C GLY A 223 2.03 -35.70 30.90
N GLY A 224 2.87 -35.79 29.87
CA GLY A 224 4.08 -34.99 29.76
C GLY A 224 3.85 -33.49 29.58
N ARG A 225 4.97 -32.76 29.61
CA ARG A 225 5.04 -31.34 29.28
C ARG A 225 5.57 -31.15 27.86
N ILE A 226 5.49 -29.94 27.33
CA ILE A 226 5.97 -29.58 25.99
C ILE A 226 6.74 -28.26 26.00
N ALA A 227 7.62 -28.09 25.02
CA ALA A 227 8.04 -26.76 24.60
C ALA A 227 7.08 -26.21 23.55
N VAL A 228 6.90 -24.89 23.51
CA VAL A 228 6.21 -24.20 22.41
C VAL A 228 7.22 -23.35 21.66
N TYR A 229 7.35 -23.57 20.35
CA TYR A 229 8.29 -22.84 19.50
C TYR A 229 7.56 -21.75 18.72
N GLY A 230 8.02 -20.51 18.88
CA GLY A 230 7.46 -19.29 18.30
C GLY A 230 6.45 -18.62 19.23
N ALA A 231 6.82 -17.53 19.89
CA ALA A 231 6.00 -16.73 20.79
C ALA A 231 5.19 -15.65 20.04
N GLY A 232 4.49 -16.06 18.98
CA GLY A 232 3.60 -15.19 18.19
C GLY A 232 2.14 -15.24 18.65
N GLN A 233 1.25 -14.56 17.93
CA GLN A 233 -0.19 -14.45 18.24
C GLN A 233 -0.87 -15.82 18.50
N ILE A 234 -0.51 -16.85 17.73
CA ILE A 234 -1.06 -18.22 17.91
C ILE A 234 -0.57 -18.87 19.21
N ALA A 235 0.64 -18.53 19.69
CA ALA A 235 1.12 -18.98 21.00
C ALA A 235 0.45 -18.23 22.14
N GLU A 236 0.15 -16.94 21.99
CA GLU A 236 -0.59 -16.13 22.98
C GLU A 236 -1.98 -16.74 23.25
N GLU A 237 -2.60 -17.34 22.23
CA GLU A 237 -3.90 -17.99 22.34
C GLU A 237 -3.82 -19.46 22.81
N ILE A 238 -2.78 -20.22 22.41
CA ILE A 238 -2.66 -21.66 22.74
C ILE A 238 -2.01 -21.91 24.12
N VAL A 239 -0.99 -21.14 24.51
CA VAL A 239 -0.27 -21.38 25.78
C VAL A 239 -1.18 -21.30 27.01
N PRO A 240 -2.11 -20.32 27.15
CA PRO A 240 -3.09 -20.30 28.24
C PRO A 240 -4.02 -21.52 28.28
N LEU A 241 -4.32 -22.12 27.13
CA LEU A 241 -5.18 -23.31 27.04
C LEU A 241 -4.45 -24.61 27.41
N LEU A 242 -3.13 -24.64 27.25
CA LEU A 242 -2.28 -25.77 27.63
C LEU A 242 -1.78 -25.65 29.08
N GLY A 243 -1.63 -24.44 29.61
CA GLY A 243 -1.28 -24.16 31.00
C GLY A 243 0.03 -24.84 31.44
N ASP A 244 0.01 -25.49 32.60
CA ASP A 244 1.17 -26.18 33.21
C ASP A 244 1.79 -27.29 32.32
N ARG A 245 1.12 -27.69 31.23
CA ARG A 245 1.70 -28.53 30.18
C ARG A 245 2.85 -27.86 29.46
N VAL A 246 2.95 -26.54 29.43
CA VAL A 246 4.09 -25.85 28.82
C VAL A 246 5.25 -25.83 29.82
N ALA A 247 6.41 -26.34 29.41
CA ALA A 247 7.64 -26.36 30.19
C ALA A 247 8.41 -25.04 30.05
N PHE A 248 8.50 -24.55 28.81
CA PHE A 248 9.15 -23.32 28.39
C PHE A 248 8.72 -22.97 26.97
N ALA A 249 8.93 -21.72 26.58
CA ALA A 249 8.84 -21.31 25.19
C ALA A 249 10.24 -21.26 24.55
N LEU A 250 10.32 -21.50 23.25
CA LEU A 250 11.52 -21.36 22.43
C LEU A 250 11.25 -20.30 21.37
N ASP A 251 12.12 -19.30 21.26
CA ASP A 251 12.01 -18.28 20.23
C ASP A 251 13.39 -17.82 19.74
N ARG A 252 13.53 -17.52 18.45
CA ARG A 252 14.76 -16.94 17.88
C ARG A 252 14.93 -15.46 18.20
N ASN A 253 13.86 -14.76 18.56
CA ASN A 253 13.92 -13.37 18.97
C ASN A 253 14.60 -13.25 20.34
N THR A 254 15.87 -12.86 20.33
CA THR A 254 16.69 -12.63 21.53
C THR A 254 16.13 -11.57 22.47
N GLU A 255 15.27 -10.67 21.98
CA GLU A 255 14.61 -9.68 22.83
C GLU A 255 13.52 -10.29 23.72
N LEU A 256 13.01 -11.49 23.39
CA LEU A 256 12.04 -12.21 24.22
C LEU A 256 12.72 -13.08 25.28
N HIS A 257 13.99 -13.41 25.12
CA HIS A 257 14.70 -14.35 26.00
C HIS A 257 14.70 -13.89 27.45
N LYS A 258 14.37 -14.82 28.37
CA LYS A 258 14.23 -14.59 29.82
C LYS A 258 13.14 -13.57 30.21
N LYS A 259 12.27 -13.17 29.26
CA LYS A 259 11.00 -12.52 29.60
C LYS A 259 9.94 -13.60 29.84
N PRO A 260 9.05 -13.43 30.82
CA PRO A 260 7.97 -14.37 31.06
C PRO A 260 6.91 -14.25 29.96
N PHE A 261 6.61 -15.35 29.28
CA PHE A 261 5.52 -15.48 28.32
C PHE A 261 4.45 -16.38 28.95
N HIS A 262 3.32 -15.80 29.33
CA HIS A 262 2.26 -16.47 30.11
C HIS A 262 2.77 -17.25 31.36
N GLY A 263 3.83 -16.76 31.99
CA GLY A 263 4.40 -17.37 33.20
C GLY A 263 5.45 -18.47 32.96
N VAL A 264 5.77 -18.80 31.70
CA VAL A 264 6.93 -19.64 31.36
C VAL A 264 8.06 -18.80 30.78
N ASP A 265 9.31 -19.24 30.95
CA ASP A 265 10.47 -18.56 30.36
C ASP A 265 10.50 -18.79 28.84
N VAL A 266 10.72 -17.71 28.07
CA VAL A 266 11.16 -17.82 26.67
C VAL A 266 12.67 -18.00 26.64
N LEU A 267 13.14 -19.02 25.92
CA LEU A 267 14.55 -19.36 25.77
C LEU A 267 14.98 -19.36 24.31
N ALA A 268 16.29 -19.29 24.09
CA ALA A 268 16.88 -19.53 22.77
C ALA A 268 16.61 -20.99 22.31
N PRO A 269 16.46 -21.26 21.00
CA PRO A 269 16.23 -22.61 20.49
C PRO A 269 17.22 -23.65 21.01
N GLU A 270 18.48 -23.26 21.16
CA GLU A 270 19.60 -24.08 21.60
C GLU A 270 19.37 -24.66 23.01
N ALA A 271 18.62 -23.95 23.87
CA ALA A 271 18.28 -24.43 25.22
C ALA A 271 17.37 -25.67 25.23
N VAL A 272 16.80 -26.05 24.07
CA VAL A 272 16.08 -27.33 23.95
C VAL A 272 16.99 -28.52 24.20
N VAL A 273 18.29 -28.42 23.90
CA VAL A 273 19.25 -29.53 24.04
C VAL A 273 19.50 -29.88 25.51
N ASP A 274 19.63 -28.85 26.36
CA ASP A 274 19.84 -29.00 27.79
C ASP A 274 18.56 -29.36 28.55
N ARG A 275 17.38 -29.06 27.97
CA ARG A 275 16.06 -29.19 28.63
C ARG A 275 15.12 -30.22 27.97
N VAL A 276 15.60 -31.02 27.01
CA VAL A 276 14.74 -32.00 26.30
C VAL A 276 14.14 -33.04 27.24
N ASP A 277 14.83 -33.41 28.34
CA ASP A 277 14.29 -34.35 29.34
C ASP A 277 13.06 -33.80 30.10
N GLU A 278 12.79 -32.50 30.01
CA GLU A 278 11.60 -31.88 30.61
C GLU A 278 10.36 -31.97 29.71
N ILE A 279 10.49 -32.41 28.45
CA ILE A 279 9.44 -32.32 27.42
C ILE A 279 9.23 -33.63 26.65
N GLU A 280 7.98 -34.01 26.43
CA GLU A 280 7.60 -35.12 25.53
C GLU A 280 7.39 -34.67 24.07
N ALA A 281 7.25 -33.36 23.85
CA ALA A 281 7.05 -32.78 22.53
C ALA A 281 7.52 -31.32 22.43
N VAL A 282 7.81 -30.89 21.20
CA VAL A 282 7.88 -29.46 20.82
C VAL A 282 6.69 -29.18 19.90
N LEU A 283 5.82 -28.24 20.30
CA LEU A 283 4.77 -27.70 19.44
C LEU A 283 5.29 -26.48 18.70
N ILE A 284 5.40 -26.57 17.39
CA ILE A 284 5.70 -25.44 16.52
C ILE A 284 4.36 -24.75 16.22
N THR A 285 4.22 -23.47 16.55
CA THR A 285 3.03 -22.70 16.15
C THR A 285 3.01 -22.46 14.63
N ALA A 286 1.91 -21.97 14.07
CA ALA A 286 1.92 -21.63 12.66
C ALA A 286 2.78 -20.36 12.43
N LEU A 287 3.93 -20.57 11.81
CA LEU A 287 5.01 -19.61 11.56
C LEU A 287 5.37 -19.52 10.07
N GLY A 288 4.76 -20.35 9.20
CA GLY A 288 5.08 -20.40 7.76
C GLY A 288 6.51 -20.89 7.46
N ARG A 289 7.16 -21.51 8.44
CA ARG A 289 8.54 -22.02 8.44
C ARG A 289 8.70 -23.28 9.32
N GLU A 290 7.61 -23.98 9.53
CA GLU A 290 7.52 -25.20 10.34
C GLU A 290 8.53 -26.28 9.89
N PRO A 291 8.82 -26.46 8.58
CA PRO A 291 9.91 -27.33 8.13
C PRO A 291 11.32 -26.87 8.55
N GLU A 292 11.58 -25.56 8.56
CA GLU A 292 12.89 -24.98 8.96
C GLU A 292 13.10 -25.06 10.47
N VAL A 293 12.04 -24.82 11.24
CA VAL A 293 12.02 -24.97 12.70
C VAL A 293 12.19 -26.43 13.07
N THR A 294 11.46 -27.34 12.41
CA THR A 294 11.64 -28.80 12.58
C THR A 294 13.08 -29.20 12.29
N THR A 295 13.64 -28.74 11.17
CA THR A 295 15.05 -28.98 10.80
C THR A 295 16.01 -28.46 11.88
N THR A 296 15.82 -27.22 12.35
CA THR A 296 16.65 -26.60 13.39
C THR A 296 16.59 -27.39 14.69
N LEU A 297 15.41 -27.84 15.11
CA LEU A 297 15.23 -28.65 16.31
C LEU A 297 15.89 -30.03 16.17
N LEU A 298 15.74 -30.70 15.02
CA LEU A 298 16.41 -31.97 14.74
C LEU A 298 17.93 -31.84 14.76
N ASP A 299 18.48 -30.79 14.13
CA ASP A 299 19.92 -30.51 14.11
C ASP A 299 20.48 -30.23 15.52
N LEU A 300 19.72 -29.51 16.36
CA LEU A 300 20.10 -29.22 17.76
C LEU A 300 20.05 -30.47 18.64
N LEU A 301 18.99 -31.27 18.51
CA LEU A 301 18.74 -32.43 19.35
C LEU A 301 19.60 -33.66 18.98
N GLY A 302 20.04 -33.76 17.71
CA GLY A 302 20.84 -34.88 17.23
C GLY A 302 20.17 -36.23 17.49
N ASP A 303 20.90 -37.19 18.07
CA ASP A 303 20.34 -38.50 18.42
C ASP A 303 19.15 -38.43 19.39
N ARG A 304 19.09 -37.40 20.25
CA ARG A 304 18.00 -37.17 21.24
C ARG A 304 16.69 -36.74 20.59
N ALA A 305 16.69 -36.42 19.29
CA ALA A 305 15.48 -36.14 18.53
C ALA A 305 14.50 -37.33 18.49
N ARG A 306 14.97 -38.54 18.80
CA ARG A 306 14.14 -39.76 18.91
C ARG A 306 13.28 -39.79 20.18
N ASP A 307 13.67 -39.02 21.20
CA ASP A 307 13.06 -39.03 22.53
C ASP A 307 11.93 -37.97 22.68
N VAL A 308 11.84 -37.02 21.74
CA VAL A 308 10.88 -35.89 21.77
C VAL A 308 10.10 -35.77 20.45
N ARG A 309 8.79 -35.56 20.54
CA ARG A 309 7.90 -35.48 19.37
C ARG A 309 7.82 -34.05 18.83
N ILE A 310 8.12 -33.83 17.55
CA ILE A 310 7.90 -32.52 16.93
C ILE A 310 6.48 -32.47 16.34
N LEU A 311 5.69 -31.47 16.73
CA LEU A 311 4.30 -31.28 16.30
C LEU A 311 4.17 -29.97 15.53
N SER A 312 3.76 -30.04 14.26
CA SER A 312 3.51 -28.87 13.40
C SER A 312 2.01 -28.56 13.29
N LEU A 313 1.68 -27.30 13.01
CA LEU A 313 0.32 -26.82 12.70
C LEU A 313 0.05 -26.68 11.20
N ASP A 314 0.61 -27.58 10.39
CA ASP A 314 0.34 -27.63 8.96
C ASP A 314 -1.14 -27.86 8.62
N GLY A 315 -1.68 -26.97 7.80
CA GLY A 315 -3.05 -27.00 7.28
C GLY A 315 -3.29 -28.04 6.18
N ALA A 316 -2.68 -29.23 6.25
CA ALA A 316 -2.88 -30.31 5.29
C ALA A 316 -2.77 -31.71 5.92
N GLN A 317 -3.41 -32.72 5.32
CA GLN A 317 -3.48 -34.08 5.87
C GLN A 317 -2.30 -34.98 5.48
N ALA A 318 -1.67 -35.56 6.50
CA ALA A 318 -1.20 -36.95 6.56
C ALA A 318 -0.98 -37.28 8.06
N GLY A 319 -1.09 -38.49 8.59
CA GLY A 319 -1.36 -39.82 8.04
C GLY A 319 -0.81 -40.80 9.07
N ALA A 320 -1.66 -41.60 9.72
CA ALA A 320 -1.19 -42.49 10.79
C ALA A 320 -0.56 -43.77 10.25
N HIS A 321 0.48 -44.26 10.93
CA HIS A 321 1.22 -45.52 10.71
C HIS A 321 2.17 -45.62 9.50
N ALA A 322 3.48 -45.53 9.74
CA ALA A 322 4.54 -46.40 9.20
C ALA A 322 5.89 -46.13 9.94
N PRO A 323 6.83 -47.09 10.01
CA PRO A 323 8.02 -47.00 10.88
C PRO A 323 9.23 -46.34 10.21
N ALA A 324 10.26 -46.08 11.02
CA ALA A 324 11.54 -45.53 10.58
C ALA A 324 12.27 -46.44 9.57
N ASP A 325 12.47 -45.94 8.35
CA ASP A 325 13.81 -45.57 7.85
C ASP A 325 13.70 -44.60 6.64
N GLU A 326 14.84 -44.12 6.13
CA GLU A 326 15.04 -43.39 4.84
C GLU A 326 14.63 -41.90 4.69
N ALA A 327 13.86 -41.28 5.59
CA ALA A 327 13.37 -39.89 5.42
C ALA A 327 14.27 -38.77 6.01
N THR A 328 15.44 -39.08 6.56
CA THR A 328 16.27 -38.17 7.36
C THR A 328 17.11 -37.18 6.50
N ARG A 329 16.47 -36.34 5.67
CA ARG A 329 17.14 -35.32 4.84
C ARG A 329 16.72 -33.87 5.12
N VAL A 330 17.74 -33.10 5.53
CA VAL A 330 17.88 -31.64 5.70
C VAL A 330 18.29 -31.03 4.32
N ARG A 331 17.95 -29.80 3.84
CA ARG A 331 17.37 -28.53 4.37
C ARG A 331 16.65 -27.77 3.21
N PHE A 332 15.89 -26.70 3.50
CA PHE A 332 15.63 -25.60 2.55
C PHE A 332 16.00 -24.21 3.17
N THR A 333 16.60 -23.21 2.53
CA THR A 333 17.08 -23.06 1.13
C THR A 333 17.68 -24.35 0.61
N SER A 334 17.18 -24.87 -0.51
CA SER A 334 17.78 -26.07 -1.09
C SER A 334 19.25 -25.78 -1.40
N ALA A 335 20.09 -26.82 -1.43
CA ALA A 335 21.42 -26.67 -2.03
C ALA A 335 21.30 -26.03 -3.43
N GLU A 336 20.27 -26.43 -4.17
CA GLU A 336 19.85 -25.85 -5.45
C GLU A 336 19.51 -24.35 -5.41
N GLU A 337 18.81 -23.83 -4.38
CA GLU A 337 18.55 -22.39 -4.20
C GLU A 337 19.85 -21.63 -3.90
N ALA A 338 20.64 -22.08 -2.92
CA ALA A 338 21.89 -21.42 -2.55
C ALA A 338 22.89 -21.43 -3.71
N GLU A 339 22.97 -22.53 -4.45
CA GLU A 339 23.76 -22.68 -5.68
C GLU A 339 23.21 -21.80 -6.81
N ALA A 340 21.89 -21.71 -7.00
CA ALA A 340 21.28 -20.84 -8.00
C ALA A 340 21.48 -19.35 -7.72
N ILE A 341 21.44 -18.93 -6.45
CA ILE A 341 21.76 -17.56 -6.02
C ILE A 341 23.25 -17.30 -6.20
N ALA A 342 24.15 -18.21 -5.78
CA ALA A 342 25.60 -18.04 -5.93
C ALA A 342 26.03 -18.02 -7.42
N GLU A 343 25.45 -18.87 -8.27
CA GLU A 343 25.63 -18.82 -9.72
C GLU A 343 25.08 -17.51 -10.31
N GLY A 344 23.95 -17.02 -9.78
CA GLY A 344 23.39 -15.72 -10.13
C GLY A 344 24.33 -14.55 -9.76
N ASP A 345 24.82 -14.52 -8.52
CA ASP A 345 25.79 -13.54 -8.02
C ASP A 345 27.08 -13.58 -8.87
N ALA A 346 27.50 -14.76 -9.33
CA ALA A 346 28.65 -14.93 -10.23
C ALA A 346 28.36 -14.58 -11.71
N PHE A 347 27.09 -14.65 -12.14
CA PHE A 347 26.67 -14.47 -13.54
C PHE A 347 27.19 -13.15 -14.12
N GLN A 348 27.67 -13.19 -15.36
CA GLN A 348 28.14 -12.01 -16.08
C GLN A 348 27.11 -11.65 -17.16
N PRO A 349 26.53 -10.43 -17.14
CA PRO A 349 25.59 -10.02 -18.17
C PRO A 349 26.29 -9.95 -19.52
N ALA A 350 25.62 -10.46 -20.55
CA ALA A 350 26.13 -10.46 -21.92
C ALA A 350 25.09 -9.85 -22.87
N ARG A 351 25.58 -9.23 -23.93
CA ARG A 351 24.75 -8.74 -25.05
C ARG A 351 24.32 -9.95 -25.89
N LEU A 352 23.01 -10.20 -25.97
CA LEU A 352 22.40 -11.38 -26.58
C LEU A 352 22.72 -11.47 -28.09
N ASP A 353 22.58 -10.35 -28.79
CA ASP A 353 23.05 -10.17 -30.17
C ASP A 353 23.31 -8.67 -30.41
N PRO A 354 24.56 -8.24 -30.64
CA PRO A 354 24.85 -6.84 -30.87
C PRO A 354 24.15 -6.21 -32.08
N SER A 355 23.83 -6.99 -33.11
CA SER A 355 23.20 -6.51 -34.35
C SER A 355 21.71 -6.22 -34.24
N LEU A 356 21.05 -6.68 -33.16
CA LEU A 356 19.60 -6.55 -32.97
C LEU A 356 19.20 -5.42 -32.01
N VAL A 357 20.16 -4.73 -31.41
CA VAL A 357 19.91 -3.62 -30.47
C VAL A 357 20.01 -2.29 -31.23
N PRO A 358 18.96 -1.44 -31.26
CA PRO A 358 18.99 -0.16 -31.94
C PRO A 358 20.12 0.75 -31.44
N GLU A 359 20.85 1.39 -32.38
CA GLU A 359 21.93 2.33 -32.04
C GLU A 359 21.41 3.70 -31.59
N ALA A 360 20.25 4.12 -32.08
CA ALA A 360 19.64 5.40 -31.74
C ALA A 360 18.94 5.33 -30.37
N ARG A 361 19.32 6.23 -29.45
CA ARG A 361 18.60 6.42 -28.20
C ARG A 361 17.30 7.21 -28.44
N PRO A 362 16.22 6.94 -27.70
CA PRO A 362 15.01 7.77 -27.71
C PRO A 362 15.29 9.22 -27.31
N ASP A 363 14.36 10.12 -27.66
CA ASP A 363 14.33 11.46 -27.10
C ASP A 363 14.04 11.43 -25.59
N THR A 364 14.36 12.54 -24.92
CA THR A 364 14.06 12.69 -23.49
C THR A 364 13.42 14.03 -23.15
N THR A 365 12.63 14.06 -22.07
CA THR A 365 12.00 15.26 -21.53
C THR A 365 12.15 15.36 -20.01
N THR A 366 12.15 16.58 -19.47
CA THR A 366 12.05 16.87 -18.03
C THR A 366 10.66 17.37 -17.63
N GLU A 367 9.72 17.44 -18.57
CA GLU A 367 8.32 17.80 -18.30
C GLU A 367 7.68 16.79 -17.36
N ARG A 368 6.76 17.27 -16.50
CA ARG A 368 6.04 16.46 -15.50
C ARG A 368 4.57 16.79 -15.52
N THR A 369 3.86 16.19 -16.47
CA THR A 369 2.40 16.16 -16.51
C THR A 369 1.90 14.83 -15.94
N ILE A 370 0.61 14.76 -15.64
CA ILE A 370 -0.05 13.49 -15.35
C ILE A 370 0.01 12.61 -16.61
N THR A 371 0.43 11.36 -16.40
CA THR A 371 0.46 10.30 -17.40
C THR A 371 -0.95 9.98 -17.92
N LYS A 372 -1.06 9.69 -19.22
CA LYS A 372 -2.33 9.30 -19.87
C LYS A 372 -2.40 7.80 -20.14
N ARG A 373 -1.75 7.01 -19.29
CA ARG A 373 -1.61 5.56 -19.40
C ARG A 373 -2.56 4.86 -18.42
N ALA A 374 -3.52 4.11 -18.96
CA ALA A 374 -4.39 3.24 -18.17
C ALA A 374 -3.75 1.88 -17.88
N VAL A 375 -4.40 1.09 -17.02
CA VAL A 375 -4.03 -0.30 -16.73
C VAL A 375 -5.21 -1.26 -16.96
N LEU A 376 -5.02 -2.29 -17.78
CA LEU A 376 -6.07 -3.22 -18.20
C LEU A 376 -5.73 -4.65 -17.76
N TYR A 377 -6.63 -5.27 -17.01
CA TYR A 377 -6.44 -6.62 -16.48
C TYR A 377 -7.11 -7.68 -17.37
N THR A 378 -6.34 -8.58 -17.98
CA THR A 378 -6.90 -9.74 -18.70
C THR A 378 -7.39 -10.85 -17.77
N GLY A 379 -7.15 -10.73 -16.46
CA GLY A 379 -7.35 -11.77 -15.44
C GLY A 379 -6.04 -12.36 -14.93
N PHE A 380 -6.09 -13.14 -13.85
CA PHE A 380 -4.92 -13.62 -13.09
C PHE A 380 -4.26 -14.97 -13.50
N PRO A 381 -4.73 -15.75 -14.51
CA PRO A 381 -3.97 -16.93 -14.95
C PRO A 381 -2.56 -16.55 -15.43
N CYS A 382 -1.56 -17.31 -14.99
CA CYS A 382 -0.15 -17.11 -15.33
C CYS A 382 0.55 -18.45 -15.56
N ASN A 383 1.58 -18.45 -16.41
CA ASN A 383 2.39 -19.60 -16.79
C ASN A 383 3.71 -19.75 -15.98
N ILE A 384 3.90 -18.91 -14.94
CA ILE A 384 4.95 -19.00 -13.92
C ILE A 384 4.33 -18.79 -12.51
N ARG A 385 5.15 -18.89 -11.45
CA ARG A 385 4.74 -18.75 -10.04
C ARG A 385 5.80 -18.01 -9.23
N CYS A 386 6.04 -16.73 -9.55
CA CYS A 386 7.08 -15.96 -8.86
C CYS A 386 6.89 -15.96 -7.34
N ILE A 387 7.97 -16.12 -6.58
CA ILE A 387 7.92 -16.21 -5.10
C ILE A 387 7.23 -14.99 -4.46
N PHE A 388 7.35 -13.82 -5.08
CA PHE A 388 6.74 -12.55 -4.66
C PHE A 388 5.42 -12.20 -5.35
N CYS A 389 4.76 -13.14 -6.03
CA CYS A 389 3.60 -12.84 -6.86
C CYS A 389 2.46 -12.18 -6.05
N TYR A 390 2.10 -10.95 -6.41
CA TYR A 390 0.98 -10.21 -5.81
C TYR A 390 -0.31 -11.03 -5.72
N TYR A 391 -0.54 -11.89 -6.72
CA TYR A 391 -1.79 -12.65 -6.86
C TYR A 391 -1.68 -14.08 -6.35
N THR A 392 -0.59 -14.50 -5.69
CA THR A 392 -0.28 -15.92 -5.42
C THR A 392 -1.42 -16.69 -4.75
N TYR A 393 -2.20 -16.03 -3.88
CA TYR A 393 -3.31 -16.64 -3.14
C TYR A 393 -4.66 -16.64 -3.88
N VAL A 394 -4.74 -15.97 -5.04
CA VAL A 394 -5.92 -15.91 -5.93
C VAL A 394 -5.67 -16.52 -7.31
N MET A 395 -4.50 -17.15 -7.53
CA MET A 395 -4.17 -17.82 -8.81
C MET A 395 -4.95 -19.13 -9.01
N ASP A 396 -5.29 -19.83 -7.94
CA ASP A 396 -5.94 -21.13 -8.02
C ASP A 396 -7.44 -20.96 -8.30
N GLY A 397 -7.87 -21.46 -9.46
CA GLY A 397 -9.20 -21.16 -10.00
C GLY A 397 -9.32 -19.80 -10.68
N ALA A 398 -8.21 -19.05 -10.85
CA ALA A 398 -8.20 -17.80 -11.60
C ALA A 398 -8.77 -17.98 -13.01
N LYS A 399 -9.53 -16.99 -13.46
CA LYS A 399 -10.15 -16.96 -14.79
C LYS A 399 -9.63 -15.79 -15.61
N TRP A 400 -9.64 -15.97 -16.91
CA TRP A 400 -9.51 -14.84 -17.84
C TRP A 400 -10.79 -14.01 -17.84
N ASN A 401 -10.66 -12.70 -18.01
CA ASN A 401 -11.78 -11.81 -18.28
C ASN A 401 -12.30 -12.06 -19.72
N PRO A 402 -13.62 -11.95 -19.95
CA PRO A 402 -14.18 -11.98 -21.31
C PRO A 402 -13.55 -10.90 -22.19
N LEU A 403 -13.39 -11.19 -23.49
CA LEU A 403 -12.81 -10.23 -24.44
C LEU A 403 -13.67 -8.98 -24.54
N GLU A 404 -14.98 -9.15 -24.48
CA GLU A 404 -15.99 -8.09 -24.54
C GLU A 404 -15.85 -7.12 -23.36
N GLN A 405 -15.51 -7.62 -22.16
CA GLN A 405 -15.21 -6.77 -21.00
C GLN A 405 -13.89 -6.03 -21.18
N CYS A 406 -12.85 -6.71 -21.68
CA CYS A 406 -11.55 -6.07 -21.91
C CYS A 406 -11.64 -4.95 -22.97
N ILE A 407 -12.45 -5.17 -24.02
CA ILE A 407 -12.77 -4.16 -25.04
C ILE A 407 -13.53 -2.99 -24.42
N ALA A 408 -14.57 -3.24 -23.62
CA ALA A 408 -15.33 -2.19 -22.96
C ALA A 408 -14.47 -1.35 -21.98
N ASP A 409 -13.56 -1.98 -21.22
CA ASP A 409 -12.60 -1.27 -20.36
C ASP A 409 -11.66 -0.39 -21.22
N ALA A 410 -11.15 -0.90 -22.35
CA ALA A 410 -10.29 -0.14 -23.28
C ALA A 410 -11.01 1.06 -23.93
N ASP A 411 -12.26 0.88 -24.38
CA ASP A 411 -13.09 1.95 -24.92
C ASP A 411 -13.34 3.04 -23.86
N LEU A 412 -13.55 2.64 -22.59
CA LEU A 412 -13.73 3.59 -21.51
C LEU A 412 -12.44 4.38 -21.20
N TYR A 413 -11.28 3.72 -21.17
CA TYR A 413 -9.99 4.39 -21.05
C TYR A 413 -9.80 5.42 -22.17
N ARG A 414 -10.04 5.04 -23.42
CA ARG A 414 -9.85 5.93 -24.56
C ARG A 414 -10.84 7.10 -24.59
N HIS A 415 -12.13 6.83 -24.41
CA HIS A 415 -13.21 7.78 -24.72
C HIS A 415 -13.79 8.51 -23.51
N HIS A 416 -13.63 7.98 -22.29
CA HIS A 416 -14.12 8.62 -21.06
C HIS A 416 -12.99 9.21 -20.22
N TYR A 417 -11.89 8.48 -20.03
CA TYR A 417 -10.73 8.97 -19.27
C TYR A 417 -9.70 9.73 -20.15
N GLY A 418 -9.83 9.67 -21.47
CA GLY A 418 -8.98 10.41 -22.40
C GLY A 418 -7.55 9.87 -22.52
N ASN A 419 -7.34 8.59 -22.12
CA ASN A 419 -6.06 7.92 -22.21
C ASN A 419 -5.56 7.82 -23.67
N ASP A 420 -4.23 7.75 -23.83
CA ASP A 420 -3.54 7.50 -25.11
C ASP A 420 -2.58 6.29 -25.06
N ALA A 421 -2.46 5.64 -23.90
CA ALA A 421 -1.67 4.43 -23.68
C ALA A 421 -2.39 3.49 -22.71
N VAL A 422 -2.07 2.20 -22.77
CA VAL A 422 -2.64 1.20 -21.86
C VAL A 422 -1.64 0.07 -21.57
N ASP A 423 -1.41 -0.19 -20.29
CA ASP A 423 -0.64 -1.34 -19.82
C ASP A 423 -1.57 -2.55 -19.65
N ILE A 424 -1.48 -3.49 -20.58
CA ILE A 424 -2.18 -4.77 -20.51
C ILE A 424 -1.40 -5.69 -19.57
N THR A 425 -2.06 -6.17 -18.51
CA THR A 425 -1.47 -6.88 -17.37
C THR A 425 -2.44 -7.91 -16.78
N GLY A 426 -2.07 -8.52 -15.65
CA GLY A 426 -2.83 -9.56 -14.95
C GLY A 426 -1.89 -10.62 -14.40
N GLY A 427 -2.14 -11.89 -14.75
CA GLY A 427 -1.22 -12.99 -14.48
C GLY A 427 -0.07 -13.06 -15.49
N GLU A 428 -0.39 -13.40 -16.75
CA GLU A 428 0.52 -13.23 -17.90
C GLU A 428 -0.28 -12.94 -19.18
N PRO A 429 -0.37 -11.68 -19.63
CA PRO A 429 -1.25 -11.29 -20.74
C PRO A 429 -0.84 -11.93 -22.07
N THR A 430 0.43 -12.29 -22.29
CA THR A 430 0.84 -12.99 -23.53
C THR A 430 0.34 -14.45 -23.59
N ALA A 431 -0.22 -14.97 -22.49
CA ALA A 431 -0.90 -16.27 -22.45
C ALA A 431 -2.44 -16.17 -22.57
N TYR A 432 -3.01 -14.96 -22.61
CA TYR A 432 -4.45 -14.74 -22.77
C TYR A 432 -4.89 -15.13 -24.21
N PRO A 433 -5.90 -16.02 -24.40
CA PRO A 433 -6.25 -16.55 -25.73
C PRO A 433 -6.60 -15.49 -26.78
N HIS A 434 -7.11 -14.33 -26.35
CA HIS A 434 -7.57 -13.26 -27.23
C HIS A 434 -6.61 -12.06 -27.28
N ILE A 435 -5.39 -12.17 -26.75
CA ILE A 435 -4.46 -11.04 -26.58
C ILE A 435 -4.23 -10.24 -27.88
N ALA A 436 -4.10 -10.91 -29.02
CA ALA A 436 -3.89 -10.23 -30.30
C ALA A 436 -5.09 -9.36 -30.71
N ALA A 437 -6.33 -9.83 -30.53
CA ALA A 437 -7.53 -9.06 -30.85
C ALA A 437 -7.72 -7.87 -29.90
N LEU A 438 -7.34 -8.03 -28.62
CA LEU A 438 -7.36 -6.94 -27.64
C LEU A 438 -6.31 -5.86 -27.97
N VAL A 439 -5.10 -6.26 -28.36
CA VAL A 439 -4.03 -5.34 -28.79
C VAL A 439 -4.43 -4.60 -30.07
N GLU A 440 -4.99 -5.32 -31.06
CA GLU A 440 -5.51 -4.75 -32.32
C GLU A 440 -6.63 -3.73 -32.07
N HIS A 441 -7.57 -4.03 -31.16
CA HIS A 441 -8.62 -3.08 -30.76
C HIS A 441 -8.04 -1.83 -30.10
N CYS A 442 -7.15 -1.99 -29.11
CA CYS A 442 -6.50 -0.88 -28.42
C CYS A 442 -5.75 0.04 -29.40
N ALA A 443 -4.96 -0.53 -30.31
CA ALA A 443 -4.25 0.21 -31.34
C ALA A 443 -5.22 0.95 -32.29
N THR A 444 -6.31 0.29 -32.70
CA THR A 444 -7.32 0.85 -33.62
C THR A 444 -8.05 2.06 -33.03
N ILE A 445 -8.38 2.05 -31.73
CA ILE A 445 -9.02 3.20 -31.07
C ILE A 445 -8.03 4.32 -30.68
N GLY A 446 -6.73 4.12 -30.94
CA GLY A 446 -5.68 5.11 -30.70
C GLY A 446 -5.11 5.09 -29.27
N LEU A 447 -5.21 3.96 -28.57
CA LEU A 447 -4.34 3.68 -27.42
C LEU A 447 -3.03 3.08 -27.93
N ARG A 448 -1.94 3.30 -27.18
CA ARG A 448 -0.66 2.61 -27.34
C ARG A 448 -0.61 1.39 -26.39
N PRO A 449 -0.85 0.16 -26.89
CA PRO A 449 -0.89 -1.03 -26.03
C PRO A 449 0.50 -1.51 -25.65
N THR A 450 0.82 -1.40 -24.37
CA THR A 450 2.00 -1.97 -23.71
C THR A 450 1.63 -3.31 -23.10
N LEU A 451 2.49 -4.33 -23.19
CA LEU A 451 2.28 -5.59 -22.46
C LEU A 451 3.28 -5.74 -21.30
N ILE A 452 2.78 -5.86 -20.07
CA ILE A 452 3.59 -6.25 -18.92
C ILE A 452 3.75 -7.78 -18.94
N THR A 453 4.96 -8.29 -19.12
CA THR A 453 5.16 -9.72 -19.42
C THR A 453 6.46 -10.32 -18.89
N ASN A 454 6.40 -11.62 -18.58
CA ASN A 454 7.54 -12.48 -18.26
C ASN A 454 8.30 -13.01 -19.50
N MET A 455 7.93 -12.57 -20.71
CA MET A 455 8.55 -12.91 -22.01
C MET A 455 8.46 -14.39 -22.45
N ARG A 456 7.97 -15.30 -21.60
CA ARG A 456 8.04 -16.76 -21.82
C ARG A 456 7.29 -17.22 -23.08
N MET A 457 6.15 -16.62 -23.38
CA MET A 457 5.38 -16.95 -24.59
C MET A 457 6.05 -16.42 -25.86
N LEU A 458 6.79 -15.30 -25.74
CA LEU A 458 7.48 -14.62 -26.85
C LEU A 458 8.82 -15.29 -27.21
N ALA A 459 9.26 -16.27 -26.41
CA ALA A 459 10.33 -17.20 -26.77
C ALA A 459 10.02 -17.99 -28.07
N LYS A 460 8.75 -18.00 -28.52
CA LYS A 460 8.32 -18.40 -29.86
C LYS A 460 8.16 -17.15 -30.73
N LEU A 461 8.92 -17.05 -31.83
CA LEU A 461 8.90 -15.90 -32.73
C LEU A 461 7.52 -15.63 -33.33
N GLU A 462 6.73 -16.68 -33.62
CA GLU A 462 5.36 -16.59 -34.14
C GLU A 462 4.41 -15.79 -33.22
N HIS A 463 4.57 -15.89 -31.90
CA HIS A 463 3.76 -15.13 -30.94
C HIS A 463 4.19 -13.66 -30.89
N ALA A 464 5.51 -13.40 -30.93
CA ALA A 464 6.03 -12.03 -30.96
C ALA A 464 5.64 -11.30 -32.26
N GLN A 465 5.71 -11.99 -33.41
CA GLN A 465 5.25 -11.47 -34.69
C GLN A 465 3.75 -11.16 -34.66
N LYS A 466 2.92 -12.08 -34.14
CA LYS A 466 1.46 -11.85 -34.03
C LYS A 466 1.10 -10.62 -33.20
N LEU A 467 1.85 -10.33 -32.13
CA LEU A 467 1.65 -9.10 -31.34
C LEU A 467 2.14 -7.84 -32.08
N LYS A 468 3.25 -7.93 -32.82
CA LYS A 468 3.69 -6.85 -33.71
C LYS A 468 2.62 -6.50 -34.76
N ASP A 469 2.09 -7.51 -35.42
CA ASP A 469 1.10 -7.35 -36.50
C ASP A 469 -0.22 -6.80 -35.97
N ALA A 470 -0.56 -7.11 -34.71
CA ALA A 470 -1.70 -6.52 -33.99
C ALA A 470 -1.46 -5.07 -33.51
N GLY A 471 -0.25 -4.52 -33.63
CA GLY A 471 0.06 -3.15 -33.20
C GLY A 471 0.49 -3.00 -31.73
N ALA A 472 1.12 -4.02 -31.13
CA ALA A 472 1.79 -3.87 -29.83
C ALA A 472 2.84 -2.75 -29.89
N TYR A 473 2.79 -1.81 -28.94
CA TYR A 473 3.62 -0.61 -28.94
C TYR A 473 4.98 -0.84 -28.28
N ASP A 474 4.99 -1.33 -27.04
CA ASP A 474 6.19 -1.74 -26.32
C ASP A 474 5.88 -2.86 -25.30
N PHE A 475 6.94 -3.39 -24.69
CA PHE A 475 6.86 -4.42 -23.65
C PHE A 475 7.49 -3.93 -22.35
N LEU A 476 6.84 -4.18 -21.22
CA LEU A 476 7.43 -3.98 -19.90
C LEU A 476 7.86 -5.36 -19.36
N CYS A 477 9.14 -5.67 -19.55
CA CYS A 477 9.69 -7.00 -19.34
C CYS A 477 10.12 -7.23 -17.88
N SER A 478 9.56 -8.26 -17.25
CA SER A 478 9.92 -8.70 -15.90
C SER A 478 11.29 -9.41 -15.85
N VAL A 479 12.37 -8.64 -15.62
CA VAL A 479 13.74 -9.16 -15.47
C VAL A 479 14.16 -9.06 -14.00
N HIS A 480 13.74 -10.04 -13.21
CA HIS A 480 13.90 -10.02 -11.75
C HIS A 480 15.24 -10.55 -11.24
N ALA A 481 16.01 -11.23 -12.07
CA ALA A 481 17.33 -11.79 -11.74
C ALA A 481 18.00 -12.27 -13.04
N LEU A 482 19.26 -12.70 -12.95
CA LEU A 482 20.02 -13.28 -14.07
C LEU A 482 20.39 -14.74 -13.79
N GLY A 483 20.48 -15.56 -14.84
CA GLY A 483 20.90 -16.96 -14.72
C GLY A 483 19.92 -17.81 -13.89
N ARG A 484 20.43 -18.77 -13.09
CA ARG A 484 19.57 -19.66 -12.29
C ARG A 484 18.82 -18.94 -11.17
N ALA A 485 19.30 -17.79 -10.69
CA ALA A 485 18.55 -16.97 -9.74
C ALA A 485 17.20 -16.50 -10.32
N TYR A 486 17.12 -16.27 -11.65
CA TYR A 486 15.83 -15.99 -12.32
C TYR A 486 14.90 -17.21 -12.29
N ASP A 487 15.42 -18.39 -12.63
CA ASP A 487 14.66 -19.64 -12.65
C ASP A 487 14.09 -19.97 -11.25
N PHE A 488 14.89 -19.74 -10.21
CA PHE A 488 14.46 -19.84 -8.82
C PHE A 488 13.36 -18.82 -8.48
N ILE A 489 13.61 -17.52 -8.70
CA ILE A 489 12.66 -16.46 -8.35
C ILE A 489 11.31 -16.60 -9.07
N ALA A 490 11.32 -17.00 -10.35
CA ALA A 490 10.14 -17.23 -11.17
C ALA A 490 9.48 -18.61 -10.95
N GLN A 491 10.08 -19.47 -10.12
CA GLN A 491 9.72 -20.88 -9.89
C GLN A 491 9.51 -21.63 -11.22
N THR A 492 10.51 -21.59 -12.10
CA THR A 492 10.38 -22.16 -13.43
C THR A 492 11.68 -22.68 -14.02
N ARG A 493 11.60 -23.85 -14.66
CA ARG A 493 12.74 -24.47 -15.34
C ARG A 493 12.99 -23.84 -16.73
N ASN A 494 14.25 -23.50 -16.98
CA ASN A 494 14.74 -22.80 -18.17
C ASN A 494 13.97 -21.48 -18.40
N GLY A 495 13.71 -20.74 -17.33
CA GLY A 495 13.06 -19.43 -17.36
C GLY A 495 13.94 -18.39 -18.06
N TRP A 496 15.20 -18.31 -17.66
CA TRP A 496 16.20 -17.40 -18.19
C TRP A 496 16.42 -17.59 -19.69
N GLU A 497 16.53 -18.84 -20.14
CA GLU A 497 16.64 -19.20 -21.57
C GLU A 497 15.43 -18.71 -22.38
N LYS A 498 14.21 -18.83 -21.81
CA LYS A 498 12.97 -18.41 -22.49
C LYS A 498 12.81 -16.89 -22.48
N LEU A 499 13.14 -16.23 -21.37
CA LEU A 499 13.14 -14.76 -21.28
C LEU A 499 14.12 -14.16 -22.28
N THR A 500 15.37 -14.63 -22.29
CA THR A 500 16.42 -14.13 -23.19
C THR A 500 16.08 -14.42 -24.66
N ARG A 501 15.56 -15.61 -25.01
CA ARG A 501 15.05 -15.88 -26.38
C ARG A 501 13.86 -14.99 -26.74
N GLY A 502 12.99 -14.66 -25.78
CA GLY A 502 11.91 -13.68 -25.97
C GLY A 502 12.44 -12.29 -26.29
N LEU A 503 13.43 -11.80 -25.53
CA LEU A 503 14.11 -10.53 -25.76
C LEU A 503 14.80 -10.49 -27.14
N THR A 504 15.53 -11.55 -27.52
CA THR A 504 16.12 -11.69 -28.86
C THR A 504 15.07 -11.61 -29.98
N ASN A 505 13.89 -12.23 -29.79
CA ASN A 505 12.82 -12.16 -30.78
C ASN A 505 12.21 -10.76 -30.89
N ILE A 506 11.94 -10.06 -29.79
CA ILE A 506 11.36 -8.70 -29.86
C ILE A 506 12.37 -7.68 -30.41
N ASN A 507 13.65 -7.80 -30.05
CA ASN A 507 14.75 -6.99 -30.62
C ASN A 507 14.88 -7.23 -32.13
N ARG A 508 14.85 -8.49 -32.59
CA ARG A 508 14.84 -8.83 -34.03
C ARG A 508 13.65 -8.21 -34.78
N LEU A 509 12.51 -8.09 -34.11
CA LEU A 509 11.32 -7.47 -34.66
C LEU A 509 11.32 -5.94 -34.54
N GLY A 510 12.33 -5.34 -33.92
CA GLY A 510 12.43 -3.90 -33.71
C GLY A 510 11.38 -3.35 -32.74
N MET A 511 10.84 -4.18 -31.85
CA MET A 511 9.81 -3.77 -30.90
C MET A 511 10.46 -3.19 -29.62
N PRO A 512 10.11 -1.97 -29.20
CA PRO A 512 10.59 -1.38 -27.97
C PRO A 512 10.31 -2.20 -26.71
N TRP A 513 11.17 -2.07 -25.70
CA TRP A 513 10.91 -2.60 -24.37
C TRP A 513 11.59 -1.80 -23.25
N ARG A 514 11.05 -2.00 -22.05
CA ARG A 514 11.49 -1.46 -20.76
C ARG A 514 11.63 -2.62 -19.76
N THR A 515 12.31 -2.42 -18.64
CA THR A 515 12.58 -3.46 -17.64
C THR A 515 11.87 -3.18 -16.32
N ASN A 516 11.23 -4.20 -15.73
CA ASN A 516 10.78 -4.20 -14.33
C ASN A 516 11.63 -5.19 -13.52
N CYS A 517 12.11 -4.75 -12.35
CA CYS A 517 12.87 -5.58 -11.40
C CYS A 517 12.38 -5.36 -9.96
N THR A 518 11.48 -6.22 -9.48
CA THR A 518 11.13 -6.32 -8.05
C THR A 518 12.36 -6.58 -7.19
N LEU A 519 12.56 -5.78 -6.14
CA LEU A 519 13.67 -5.86 -5.20
C LEU A 519 13.41 -6.94 -4.14
N THR A 520 14.38 -7.84 -3.93
CA THR A 520 14.30 -8.97 -3.00
C THR A 520 15.66 -9.27 -2.36
N LEU A 521 15.66 -10.00 -1.25
CA LEU A 521 16.86 -10.57 -0.63
C LEU A 521 17.62 -11.53 -1.58
N ARG A 522 16.94 -12.07 -2.59
CA ARG A 522 17.47 -13.09 -3.51
C ARG A 522 18.09 -12.53 -4.79
N ASN A 523 17.89 -11.24 -5.09
CA ASN A 523 18.45 -10.56 -6.26
C ASN A 523 19.18 -9.25 -5.95
N MET A 524 19.19 -8.75 -4.70
CA MET A 524 19.79 -7.45 -4.39
C MET A 524 21.25 -7.33 -4.85
N ARG A 525 22.05 -8.40 -4.76
CA ARG A 525 23.44 -8.44 -5.24
C ARG A 525 23.60 -8.44 -6.76
N GLN A 526 22.52 -8.66 -7.51
CA GLN A 526 22.52 -8.61 -8.97
C GLN A 526 22.05 -7.25 -9.53
N LEU A 527 21.61 -6.28 -8.72
CA LEU A 527 20.91 -5.09 -9.25
C LEU A 527 21.71 -4.29 -10.29
N ARG A 528 23.00 -4.02 -10.06
CA ARG A 528 23.87 -3.37 -11.08
C ARG A 528 24.01 -4.23 -12.34
N LYS A 529 24.12 -5.56 -12.19
CA LYS A 529 24.20 -6.49 -13.33
C LYS A 529 22.89 -6.58 -14.11
N ILE A 530 21.73 -6.42 -13.46
CA ILE A 530 20.42 -6.36 -14.12
C ILE A 530 20.30 -5.06 -14.91
N ALA A 531 20.78 -3.94 -14.37
CA ALA A 531 20.87 -2.67 -15.12
C ALA A 531 21.85 -2.78 -16.31
N GLU A 532 23.01 -3.42 -16.13
CA GLU A 532 23.97 -3.70 -17.20
C GLU A 532 23.37 -4.59 -18.29
N PHE A 533 22.69 -5.68 -17.91
CA PHE A 533 21.96 -6.53 -18.84
C PHE A 533 20.87 -5.75 -19.61
N ALA A 534 20.09 -4.91 -18.92
CA ALA A 534 19.04 -4.09 -19.53
C ALA A 534 19.64 -3.13 -20.57
N PHE A 535 20.69 -2.39 -20.20
CA PHE A 535 21.40 -1.47 -21.09
C PHE A 535 22.00 -2.19 -22.32
N LEU A 536 22.78 -3.24 -22.10
CA LEU A 536 23.46 -3.99 -23.17
C LEU A 536 22.49 -4.57 -24.21
N ASN A 537 21.25 -4.87 -23.81
CA ASN A 537 20.26 -5.54 -24.63
C ASN A 537 19.17 -4.62 -25.19
N GLY A 538 19.28 -3.30 -25.01
CA GLY A 538 18.40 -2.31 -25.64
C GLY A 538 17.13 -1.96 -24.87
N SER A 539 17.09 -2.25 -23.56
CA SER A 539 16.02 -1.71 -22.71
C SER A 539 16.10 -0.19 -22.67
N ARG A 540 14.95 0.47 -22.79
CA ARG A 540 14.86 1.94 -22.81
C ARG A 540 14.88 2.57 -21.42
N ALA A 541 14.32 1.87 -20.42
CA ALA A 541 14.24 2.31 -19.03
C ALA A 541 14.18 1.09 -18.10
N ILE A 542 14.63 1.23 -16.85
CA ILE A 542 14.52 0.21 -15.80
C ILE A 542 13.79 0.75 -14.56
N ASN A 543 12.77 0.02 -14.11
CA ASN A 543 12.07 0.27 -12.87
C ASN A 543 12.50 -0.77 -11.82
N PHE A 544 13.18 -0.30 -10.77
CA PHE A 544 13.41 -1.04 -9.54
C PHE A 544 12.19 -0.88 -8.65
N ILE A 545 11.50 -1.98 -8.34
CA ILE A 545 10.22 -1.94 -7.63
C ILE A 545 10.44 -2.51 -6.23
N ASN A 546 10.38 -1.67 -5.19
CA ASN A 546 10.37 -2.19 -3.82
C ASN A 546 9.20 -3.15 -3.65
N TYR A 547 9.44 -4.28 -2.97
CA TYR A 547 8.39 -5.25 -2.72
C TYR A 547 7.34 -4.65 -1.77
N ASN A 548 6.17 -4.33 -2.34
CA ASN A 548 5.00 -3.95 -1.56
C ASN A 548 4.18 -5.20 -1.21
N PRO A 549 3.82 -5.41 0.05
CA PRO A 549 2.93 -6.47 0.47
C PRO A 549 1.47 -6.03 0.24
N PHE A 550 0.99 -6.00 -1.01
CA PHE A 550 -0.42 -5.68 -1.31
C PHE A 550 -1.33 -6.91 -1.18
N TYR A 551 -2.64 -6.66 -1.12
CA TYR A 551 -3.69 -7.69 -1.04
C TYR A 551 -3.45 -8.63 0.17
N GLU A 552 -3.52 -9.94 -0.01
CA GLU A 552 -3.38 -10.93 1.07
C GLU A 552 -2.02 -10.82 1.78
N TRP A 553 -0.98 -10.33 1.10
CA TRP A 553 0.35 -10.12 1.68
C TRP A 553 0.38 -9.07 2.80
N GLN A 554 -0.60 -8.15 2.88
CA GLN A 554 -0.70 -7.16 3.97
C GLN A 554 -0.79 -7.81 5.36
N THR A 555 -1.28 -9.05 5.42
CA THR A 555 -1.46 -9.82 6.67
C THR A 555 -0.40 -10.90 6.89
N LYS A 556 0.64 -10.96 6.04
CA LYS A 556 1.71 -11.97 6.13
C LYS A 556 2.97 -11.37 6.75
N MET A 557 3.28 -11.80 7.97
CA MET A 557 4.53 -11.42 8.65
C MET A 557 5.74 -12.14 8.06
N ASP A 558 5.61 -13.42 7.69
CA ASP A 558 6.68 -14.23 7.12
C ASP A 558 6.72 -14.13 5.58
N ILE A 559 7.64 -13.29 5.08
CA ILE A 559 7.91 -13.11 3.65
C ILE A 559 9.42 -13.30 3.40
N ASP A 560 9.85 -14.55 3.27
CA ASP A 560 11.26 -14.97 3.30
C ASP A 560 12.18 -14.28 2.27
N PHE A 561 11.63 -13.80 1.14
CA PHE A 561 12.35 -13.09 0.08
C PHE A 561 12.41 -11.56 0.26
N GLN A 562 11.64 -10.96 1.17
CA GLN A 562 11.66 -9.51 1.41
C GLN A 562 12.85 -9.17 2.34
N ALA A 563 13.75 -8.31 1.86
CA ALA A 563 14.93 -7.81 2.60
C ALA A 563 14.61 -6.50 3.35
N ARG A 564 15.50 -6.10 4.27
CA ARG A 564 15.47 -4.72 4.82
C ARG A 564 15.87 -3.70 3.76
N HIS A 565 15.32 -2.50 3.84
CA HIS A 565 15.68 -1.40 2.95
C HIS A 565 17.16 -1.02 3.09
N THR A 566 17.71 -1.10 4.30
CA THR A 566 19.15 -0.91 4.56
C THR A 566 20.06 -1.97 3.95
N GLU A 567 19.56 -3.18 3.68
CA GLU A 567 20.32 -4.24 2.99
C GLU A 567 20.29 -4.05 1.47
N VAL A 568 19.15 -3.59 0.93
CA VAL A 568 18.96 -3.36 -0.51
C VAL A 568 19.60 -2.06 -0.98
N ALA A 569 19.56 -1.01 -0.16
CA ALA A 569 19.97 0.35 -0.52
C ALA A 569 21.37 0.46 -1.13
N PRO A 570 22.45 -0.14 -0.58
CA PRO A 570 23.79 -0.01 -1.16
C PRO A 570 23.88 -0.58 -2.58
N HIS A 571 23.25 -1.73 -2.82
CA HIS A 571 23.22 -2.38 -4.13
C HIS A 571 22.32 -1.67 -5.13
N LEU A 572 21.22 -1.05 -4.65
CA LEU A 572 20.36 -0.23 -5.47
C LEU A 572 21.10 1.03 -5.93
N VAL A 573 21.76 1.75 -5.02
CA VAL A 573 22.60 2.92 -5.34
C VAL A 573 23.66 2.58 -6.39
N GLU A 574 24.39 1.48 -6.22
CA GLU A 574 25.40 1.00 -7.19
C GLU A 574 24.83 0.78 -8.62
N ALA A 575 23.55 0.38 -8.70
CA ALA A 575 22.82 0.19 -9.95
C ALA A 575 22.28 1.52 -10.54
N LEU A 576 21.86 2.47 -9.69
CA LEU A 576 21.44 3.80 -10.13
C LEU A 576 22.63 4.62 -10.65
N ASP A 577 23.78 4.53 -9.98
CA ASP A 577 25.05 5.10 -10.44
C ASP A 577 25.44 4.57 -11.83
N TYR A 578 25.28 3.26 -12.07
CA TYR A 578 25.49 2.67 -13.40
C TYR A 578 24.55 3.26 -14.44
N CYS A 579 23.27 3.37 -14.12
CA CYS A 579 22.26 3.91 -15.02
C CYS A 579 22.56 5.37 -15.40
N ASP A 580 23.01 6.19 -14.46
CA ASP A 580 23.47 7.55 -14.73
C ASP A 580 24.77 7.58 -15.58
N GLU A 581 25.74 6.72 -15.26
CA GLU A 581 27.00 6.54 -16.01
C GLU A 581 26.77 6.22 -17.49
N VAL A 582 25.89 5.26 -17.78
CA VAL A 582 25.59 4.84 -19.17
C VAL A 582 24.44 5.61 -19.81
N GLY A 583 23.71 6.44 -19.05
CA GLY A 583 22.52 7.18 -19.50
C GLY A 583 21.32 6.28 -19.85
N LEU A 584 21.08 5.23 -19.05
CA LEU A 584 19.83 4.46 -19.03
C LEU A 584 18.88 5.12 -18.04
N GLU A 585 17.61 5.36 -18.41
CA GLU A 585 16.63 5.85 -17.44
C GLU A 585 16.40 4.79 -16.34
N ALA A 586 16.50 5.20 -15.08
CA ALA A 586 16.20 4.36 -13.93
C ALA A 586 15.20 5.03 -12.98
N ASN A 587 14.24 4.24 -12.50
CA ASN A 587 13.23 4.65 -11.52
C ASN A 587 13.20 3.68 -10.34
N VAL A 588 12.93 4.18 -9.15
CA VAL A 588 12.73 3.39 -7.93
C VAL A 588 11.30 3.60 -7.44
N ARG A 589 10.51 2.53 -7.37
CA ARG A 589 9.13 2.59 -6.89
C ARG A 589 9.02 2.24 -5.40
N TYR A 590 8.23 3.01 -4.66
CA TYR A 590 7.77 2.68 -3.30
C TYR A 590 8.89 2.46 -2.25
N PHE A 591 10.00 3.18 -2.36
CA PHE A 591 11.16 3.04 -1.47
C PHE A 591 11.33 4.34 -0.64
N PRO A 592 11.66 4.25 0.67
CA PRO A 592 11.76 5.46 1.49
C PRO A 592 12.95 6.32 1.03
N LEU A 593 12.71 7.61 0.77
CA LEU A 593 13.73 8.54 0.25
C LEU A 593 15.03 8.52 1.07
N CYS A 594 14.91 8.41 2.40
CA CYS A 594 16.07 8.40 3.30
C CYS A 594 17.06 7.22 3.10
N MET A 595 16.65 6.18 2.38
CA MET A 595 17.46 5.01 2.03
C MET A 595 18.26 5.20 0.74
N MET A 596 17.99 6.25 -0.02
CA MET A 596 18.58 6.51 -1.34
C MET A 596 18.98 7.99 -1.52
N LYS A 597 19.51 8.58 -0.44
CA LYS A 597 20.01 9.97 -0.41
C LYS A 597 21.04 10.20 -1.52
N GLY A 598 20.83 11.21 -2.36
CA GLY A 598 21.62 11.49 -3.56
C GLY A 598 20.96 11.02 -4.87
N HIS A 599 19.92 10.19 -4.80
CA HIS A 599 19.17 9.67 -5.97
C HIS A 599 17.65 9.92 -5.86
N GLU A 600 17.22 10.87 -5.03
CA GLU A 600 15.80 11.21 -4.84
C GLU A 600 15.11 11.59 -6.17
N ASP A 601 15.88 12.04 -7.17
CA ASP A 601 15.42 12.34 -8.53
C ASP A 601 14.83 11.13 -9.28
N LYS A 602 15.13 9.92 -8.81
CA LYS A 602 14.66 8.65 -9.36
C LYS A 602 13.57 8.01 -8.51
N ALA A 603 13.18 8.62 -7.39
CA ALA A 603 12.24 8.04 -6.44
C ALA A 603 10.77 8.38 -6.76
N TYR A 604 9.98 7.34 -6.94
CA TYR A 604 8.58 7.38 -7.30
C TYR A 604 7.73 6.67 -6.24
N ASN A 605 7.38 7.44 -5.21
CA ASN A 605 6.38 7.10 -4.21
C ASN A 605 4.98 7.46 -4.74
N TYR A 606 3.91 7.11 -4.00
CA TYR A 606 2.52 7.26 -4.46
C TYR A 606 2.21 8.66 -5.02
N GLY A 607 2.69 9.74 -4.38
CA GLY A 607 2.49 11.10 -4.90
C GLY A 607 3.05 11.29 -6.31
N GLN A 608 4.25 10.76 -6.56
CA GLN A 608 4.99 10.95 -7.80
C GLN A 608 4.58 10.00 -8.93
N LEU A 609 3.94 8.86 -8.65
CA LEU A 609 3.73 7.79 -9.64
C LEU A 609 3.11 8.30 -10.95
N SER A 610 1.97 9.00 -10.89
CA SER A 610 1.32 9.50 -12.11
C SER A 610 2.07 10.62 -12.82
N TYR A 611 3.13 11.19 -12.23
CA TYR A 611 4.05 12.12 -12.90
C TYR A 611 5.17 11.40 -13.67
N ASP A 612 5.12 10.07 -13.75
CA ASP A 612 5.93 9.27 -14.65
C ASP A 612 5.14 8.89 -15.91
N HIS A 613 5.62 9.30 -17.08
CA HIS A 613 5.05 8.97 -18.40
C HIS A 613 5.02 7.45 -18.70
N HIS A 614 5.73 6.67 -17.89
CA HIS A 614 5.83 5.21 -17.96
C HIS A 614 4.94 4.45 -16.95
N GLU A 615 4.18 5.17 -16.13
CA GLU A 615 3.33 4.66 -15.04
C GLU A 615 1.85 4.99 -15.25
N TRP A 616 0.97 4.46 -14.40
CA TRP A 616 -0.48 4.57 -14.55
C TRP A 616 -1.09 5.87 -14.00
N ASP A 617 -2.16 6.32 -14.66
CA ASP A 617 -3.06 7.34 -14.14
C ASP A 617 -4.00 6.72 -13.08
N TYR A 618 -4.42 7.51 -12.10
CA TYR A 618 -5.20 7.02 -10.97
C TYR A 618 -6.71 7.02 -11.22
N ASN A 619 -7.19 7.84 -12.16
CA ASN A 619 -8.59 7.92 -12.52
C ASN A 619 -9.07 6.63 -13.19
N SER A 620 -8.26 6.05 -14.08
CA SER A 620 -8.49 4.73 -14.67
C SER A 620 -8.17 3.60 -13.69
N TRP A 621 -7.05 3.70 -12.95
CA TRP A 621 -6.59 2.61 -12.07
C TRP A 621 -7.51 2.35 -10.87
N TYR A 622 -8.18 3.37 -10.33
CA TYR A 622 -9.12 3.22 -9.21
C TYR A 622 -10.59 3.35 -9.61
N SER A 623 -10.92 3.41 -10.90
CA SER A 623 -12.29 3.54 -11.42
C SER A 623 -13.25 2.44 -10.90
N ASP A 624 -14.47 2.85 -10.49
CA ASP A 624 -15.62 1.97 -10.24
C ASP A 624 -16.28 1.39 -11.50
N ARG A 625 -15.91 1.90 -12.69
CA ARG A 625 -16.52 1.55 -13.99
C ARG A 625 -15.81 0.42 -14.74
N VAL A 626 -14.59 0.06 -14.34
CA VAL A 626 -13.76 -0.97 -15.01
C VAL A 626 -13.46 -2.14 -14.08
N ASN A 627 -13.13 -3.30 -14.65
CA ASN A 627 -12.92 -4.54 -13.88
C ASN A 627 -11.47 -4.71 -13.37
N ASN A 628 -10.88 -3.66 -12.79
CA ASN A 628 -9.59 -3.73 -12.08
C ASN A 628 -9.73 -4.37 -10.67
N PRO A 629 -8.67 -4.96 -10.09
CA PRO A 629 -8.66 -5.46 -8.70
C PRO A 629 -8.35 -4.38 -7.65
N SER A 630 -8.20 -3.13 -8.06
CA SER A 630 -7.89 -2.00 -7.19
C SER A 630 -9.09 -1.63 -6.32
N ALA A 631 -8.83 -0.87 -5.25
CA ALA A 631 -9.90 -0.21 -4.50
C ALA A 631 -10.68 0.75 -5.41
N LYS A 632 -12.01 0.59 -5.46
CA LYS A 632 -12.89 1.39 -6.33
C LYS A 632 -13.13 2.78 -5.74
N TYR A 633 -13.12 3.80 -6.58
CA TYR A 633 -13.52 5.17 -6.29
C TYR A 633 -14.83 5.51 -7.01
N PRO A 634 -15.80 6.13 -6.33
CA PRO A 634 -17.11 6.40 -6.91
C PRO A 634 -17.00 7.45 -8.01
N ALA A 635 -17.82 7.33 -9.04
CA ALA A 635 -17.81 8.22 -10.19
C ALA A 635 -17.95 9.73 -9.89
N TRP A 636 -18.44 10.15 -8.71
CA TRP A 636 -18.45 11.56 -8.29
C TRP A 636 -17.08 12.07 -7.79
N LEU A 637 -16.18 11.19 -7.35
CA LEU A 637 -14.89 11.56 -6.76
C LEU A 637 -13.99 12.33 -7.75
N PRO A 638 -13.84 11.91 -9.02
CA PRO A 638 -13.13 12.71 -10.01
C PRO A 638 -13.86 14.00 -10.39
N GLY A 639 -15.19 14.01 -10.28
CA GLY A 639 -16.00 15.19 -10.54
C GLY A 639 -15.86 16.29 -9.48
N LEU A 640 -15.26 16.00 -8.31
CA LEU A 640 -15.11 16.98 -7.23
C LEU A 640 -14.09 18.09 -7.52
N GLU A 641 -13.05 17.84 -8.33
CA GLU A 641 -12.03 18.84 -8.62
C GLU A 641 -12.00 19.26 -10.08
N CYS A 642 -11.70 20.54 -10.28
CA CYS A 642 -11.43 21.12 -11.59
C CYS A 642 -9.95 20.94 -11.99
N ASP A 643 -9.12 20.43 -11.07
CA ASP A 643 -7.70 20.17 -11.23
C ASP A 643 -7.41 18.68 -11.07
N GLU A 644 -6.87 18.08 -12.13
CA GLU A 644 -6.50 16.66 -12.20
C GLU A 644 -5.34 16.35 -11.23
N HIS A 645 -4.46 17.33 -10.96
CA HIS A 645 -3.35 17.19 -10.01
C HIS A 645 -3.86 16.97 -8.59
N ALA A 646 -4.62 17.91 -8.03
CA ALA A 646 -5.19 17.79 -6.67
C ALA A 646 -5.89 16.44 -6.42
N LEU A 647 -6.61 15.92 -7.42
CA LEU A 647 -7.26 14.61 -7.37
C LEU A 647 -6.25 13.45 -7.24
N HIS A 648 -5.21 13.41 -8.08
CA HIS A 648 -4.17 12.39 -8.00
C HIS A 648 -3.38 12.49 -6.69
N GLU A 649 -3.04 13.71 -6.22
CA GLU A 649 -2.34 13.91 -4.94
C GLU A 649 -3.17 13.42 -3.75
N PHE A 650 -4.49 13.64 -3.78
CA PHE A 650 -5.41 13.11 -2.78
C PHE A 650 -5.42 11.57 -2.79
N GLN A 651 -5.60 10.96 -3.96
CA GLN A 651 -5.68 9.52 -4.13
C GLN A 651 -4.36 8.82 -3.73
N ALA A 652 -3.21 9.43 -4.05
CA ALA A 652 -1.89 9.04 -3.58
C ALA A 652 -1.79 9.06 -2.04
N ARG A 653 -2.14 10.20 -1.43
CA ARG A 653 -2.13 10.38 0.03
C ARG A 653 -2.98 9.31 0.73
N ARG A 654 -4.12 8.95 0.15
CA ARG A 654 -5.00 7.89 0.68
C ARG A 654 -4.43 6.50 0.61
N THR A 655 -3.91 6.08 -0.54
CA THR A 655 -3.31 4.75 -0.64
C THR A 655 -2.07 4.63 0.27
N ARG A 656 -1.35 5.73 0.51
CA ARG A 656 -0.31 5.82 1.54
C ARG A 656 -0.87 5.62 2.96
N GLU A 657 -1.87 6.39 3.38
CA GLU A 657 -2.47 6.30 4.73
C GLU A 657 -3.02 4.88 5.06
N ASP A 658 -3.59 4.21 4.05
CA ASP A 658 -4.13 2.86 4.21
C ASP A 658 -3.03 1.78 4.24
N SER A 659 -1.90 1.97 3.53
CA SER A 659 -0.89 0.91 3.35
C SER A 659 0.40 1.10 4.18
N TYR A 660 0.66 2.31 4.71
CA TYR A 660 1.92 2.68 5.37
C TYR A 660 1.76 2.98 6.86
N ALA A 661 2.81 2.66 7.63
CA ALA A 661 2.85 2.83 9.07
C ALA A 661 3.18 4.27 9.48
N ALA A 662 2.65 4.68 10.64
CA ALA A 662 3.20 5.81 11.37
C ALA A 662 4.63 5.47 11.85
N CYS A 663 5.58 6.37 11.58
CA CYS A 663 6.95 6.26 12.04
C CYS A 663 7.33 7.53 12.80
N THR A 664 7.72 7.39 14.07
CA THR A 664 8.06 8.52 14.95
C THR A 664 9.18 9.37 14.38
N SER A 665 10.25 8.76 13.85
CA SER A 665 11.35 9.47 13.19
C SER A 665 10.90 10.25 11.95
N CYS A 666 9.87 9.79 11.24
CA CYS A 666 9.33 10.48 10.08
C CYS A 666 8.41 11.66 10.42
N SER A 667 7.95 11.80 11.67
CA SER A 667 7.02 12.87 12.08
C SER A 667 7.62 14.28 11.95
N THR A 668 8.93 14.41 12.13
CA THR A 668 9.69 15.68 12.01
C THR A 668 10.52 15.77 10.72
N CYS A 669 10.31 14.83 9.79
CA CYS A 669 11.10 14.72 8.57
C CYS A 669 10.67 15.76 7.53
N ALA A 670 11.61 16.57 7.04
CA ALA A 670 11.38 17.61 6.03
C ALA A 670 10.64 17.11 4.77
N VAL A 671 10.90 15.87 4.34
CA VAL A 671 10.30 15.27 3.12
C VAL A 671 9.09 14.37 3.40
N ARG A 672 8.50 14.41 4.61
CA ARG A 672 7.39 13.53 5.02
C ARG A 672 6.18 13.58 4.08
N SER A 673 5.89 14.75 3.52
CA SER A 673 4.81 15.02 2.56
C SER A 673 4.95 14.20 1.28
N VAL A 674 6.17 14.11 0.75
CA VAL A 674 6.51 13.54 -0.56
C VAL A 674 7.11 12.13 -0.51
N CYS A 675 7.23 11.55 0.69
CA CYS A 675 7.72 10.20 0.94
C CYS A 675 6.62 9.31 1.52
N ASP A 676 6.53 8.05 1.07
CA ASP A 676 5.56 7.11 1.62
C ASP A 676 5.97 6.57 3.00
N GLY A 677 7.26 6.26 3.14
CA GLY A 677 7.84 5.67 4.36
C GLY A 677 7.83 4.15 4.27
N PHE A 678 7.39 3.49 5.35
CA PHE A 678 7.41 2.02 5.48
C PHE A 678 5.99 1.47 5.42
N THR A 679 5.77 0.39 4.67
CA THR A 679 4.46 -0.29 4.64
C THR A 679 4.14 -0.87 6.02
N LYS A 680 2.85 -1.04 6.36
CA LYS A 680 2.41 -1.54 7.68
C LYS A 680 3.05 -2.89 8.01
N GLN A 681 2.94 -3.86 7.10
CA GLN A 681 3.59 -5.17 7.21
C GLN A 681 5.12 -5.08 7.35
N TYR A 682 5.79 -4.19 6.62
CA TYR A 682 7.25 -4.02 6.75
C TYR A 682 7.62 -3.50 8.13
N ALA A 683 6.91 -2.47 8.61
CA ALA A 683 7.13 -1.86 9.91
C ALA A 683 6.85 -2.83 11.07
N GLU A 684 5.82 -3.67 10.96
CA GLU A 684 5.50 -4.73 11.93
C GLU A 684 6.58 -5.82 11.97
N ARG A 685 7.17 -6.16 10.82
CA ARG A 685 8.19 -7.21 10.71
C ARG A 685 9.60 -6.76 11.10
N PHE A 686 10.03 -5.60 10.62
CA PHE A 686 11.42 -5.14 10.69
C PHE A 686 11.63 -3.94 11.61
N GLY A 687 10.55 -3.33 12.10
CA GLY A 687 10.56 -2.03 12.76
C GLY A 687 10.73 -0.88 11.76
N THR A 688 10.78 0.35 12.29
CA THR A 688 11.11 1.56 11.51
C THR A 688 12.38 2.26 12.01
N ALA A 689 13.21 1.55 12.80
CA ALA A 689 14.40 2.11 13.44
C ALA A 689 15.50 2.58 12.46
N GLU A 690 15.49 2.05 11.24
CA GLU A 690 16.39 2.47 10.15
C GLU A 690 16.00 3.81 9.49
N ALA A 691 14.83 4.37 9.82
CA ALA A 691 14.36 5.65 9.30
C ALA A 691 15.31 6.81 9.67
N THR A 692 15.98 7.40 8.67
CA THR A 692 16.93 8.50 8.88
C THR A 692 16.37 9.83 8.34
N PRO A 693 15.62 10.59 9.15
CA PRO A 693 14.89 11.77 8.67
C PRO A 693 15.78 12.83 8.04
N TYR A 694 15.17 13.64 7.17
CA TYR A 694 15.77 14.84 6.61
C TYR A 694 15.48 16.02 7.56
N ALA A 695 16.51 16.79 7.87
CA ALA A 695 16.38 18.07 8.56
C ALA A 695 16.24 19.21 7.54
N GLY A 696 15.62 20.32 7.95
CA GLY A 696 15.47 21.52 7.11
C GLY A 696 14.02 21.96 6.94
N GLU A 697 13.77 22.73 5.89
CA GLU A 697 12.42 23.19 5.51
C GLU A 697 11.59 22.06 4.89
N SER A 698 10.28 22.12 5.06
CA SER A 698 9.39 21.05 4.56
C SER A 698 9.22 21.13 3.04
N VAL A 699 9.40 19.99 2.37
CA VAL A 699 9.20 19.84 0.92
C VAL A 699 7.77 19.35 0.67
N SER A 700 6.89 20.23 0.22
CA SER A 700 5.48 19.90 -0.12
C SER A 700 5.26 19.60 -1.61
N GLU A 701 5.99 20.27 -2.51
CA GLU A 701 5.93 20.07 -3.97
C GLU A 701 6.24 18.60 -4.33
N ILE A 702 5.24 17.84 -4.79
CA ILE A 702 5.38 16.40 -5.08
C ILE A 702 6.48 16.10 -6.10
N THR A 703 6.60 16.95 -7.12
CA THR A 703 7.58 16.82 -8.21
C THR A 703 8.98 17.33 -7.84
N HIS A 704 9.20 17.87 -6.64
CA HIS A 704 10.41 18.60 -6.22
C HIS A 704 11.73 17.91 -6.61
N PHE A 705 11.84 16.62 -6.33
CA PHE A 705 13.04 15.83 -6.66
C PHE A 705 13.05 15.38 -8.13
N ILE A 706 11.92 14.85 -8.62
CA ILE A 706 11.83 14.21 -9.95
C ILE A 706 11.81 15.21 -11.13
N ARG A 707 11.56 16.51 -10.90
CA ARG A 707 11.43 17.53 -11.97
C ARG A 707 12.68 17.73 -12.84
N GLY A 708 13.86 17.34 -12.33
CA GLY A 708 15.12 17.42 -13.09
C GLY A 708 15.47 16.15 -13.86
N GLN A 709 14.84 15.01 -13.56
CA GLN A 709 15.16 13.71 -14.15
C GLN A 709 14.73 13.68 -15.62
N ARG A 710 15.61 13.19 -16.51
CA ARG A 710 15.27 13.02 -17.93
C ARG A 710 14.52 11.71 -18.14
N LYS A 711 13.35 11.80 -18.76
CA LYS A 711 12.45 10.69 -19.09
C LYS A 711 12.47 10.38 -20.57
N VAL A 712 12.61 9.11 -20.92
CA VAL A 712 12.46 8.60 -22.28
C VAL A 712 11.05 8.85 -22.78
N VAL A 713 10.95 9.44 -23.97
CA VAL A 713 9.69 9.62 -24.69
C VAL A 713 9.88 9.29 -26.16
N ASP A 714 8.87 8.66 -26.74
CA ASP A 714 8.73 8.55 -28.19
C ASP A 714 8.02 9.82 -28.71
N ARG A 715 8.45 10.32 -29.87
CA ARG A 715 7.79 11.41 -30.60
C ARG A 715 6.72 10.91 -31.56
#